data_AF-A0A2D6PXU1-F1
#
_entry.id   AF-A0A2D6PXU1-F1
#
_cell.length_a   1.000
_cell.length_b   1.000
_cell.length_c   1.000
_cell.angle_alpha   90.00
_cell.angle_beta   90.00
_cell.angle_gamma   90.00
#
_symmetry.space_group_name_H-M   'P 1'
#
loop_
_entity.id
_entity.type
_entity.pdbx_description
1 polymer ?
#
loop_
_entity_poly.entity_id
_entity_poly.type
_entity_poly.pdbx_seq_one_letter_code
_entity_poly.pdbx_strand_id
1 'polypeptide(L)'
;MAMIDGARRPVDNGAMAGLIDEIGHDHGRLRPPIVVLLFALLCAGTGLIDLLWPVPFPTLLGWEAREWREREDSARWRDGTTMRLWETYFNRTSRVRKVVLPPWSMLRYRFARDAGDRVVAGNDGFLFMRSYVAWPEDDPRALVPLPAALVTSVVRRLEAHGTEVLLVPLPGKSAALPDHLPAGVDPRLDVHTALLGRLGETGAEVLDLLAVLRGEDGEILFCRTDSHWNWEGARRAAEAIAHALGTRVPDGDRISQLKTVREMIDGGDCLDLMGIDVGRLQAEGAYQDWMTRLGDLRRLDFRVAVGPDGVPLVAARVVRRPAKALHVGTSFSAWPGFESMLLHATGGSTDVHADKGGWTTGALKQALARGRAMPPRLSWEFPLHRLFTTARPFDGFPALFLALPDTGLVLLPIPRGGPWFAPNSRLKPGRHRLKSWTAGWVTTDRLVVPGDGILSVRLSGKVVGGIALVQIKLGDHHYVARWKPGVSSITLPLVAGRASGRIRVSMRAVRGVVDLELSSMDLVCDLDQSRAVNATVSPVGTTDGGWRQTATFADPLLAERSCLVIQPRRRTGELRSYDVRCITASGRILTRPTSFGPRSDLVLVDLASLAGETLRSIEVLGRGPAPDGFFEGAAVVPGKHAERD
;
A
#
# COMPACT_ATOMS: atom_id res chain seq x y z
N MET A 1 -5.69 -70.06 -41.30
CA MET A 1 -6.43 -70.93 -42.24
C MET A 1 -7.58 -71.54 -41.45
N ALA A 2 -8.81 -71.44 -41.99
CA ALA A 2 -10.11 -71.86 -41.45
C ALA A 2 -10.92 -70.85 -40.60
N MET A 3 -11.85 -70.20 -41.32
CA MET A 3 -13.28 -69.99 -41.05
C MET A 3 -13.74 -69.22 -39.79
N ILE A 4 -14.44 -68.11 -40.00
CA ILE A 4 -15.92 -68.07 -40.00
C ILE A 4 -16.36 -66.91 -40.91
N ASP A 5 -17.07 -67.29 -41.98
CA ASP A 5 -17.84 -66.44 -42.86
C ASP A 5 -19.26 -66.31 -42.28
N GLY A 6 -19.83 -65.11 -42.34
CA GLY A 6 -21.06 -64.77 -41.63
C GLY A 6 -21.63 -63.43 -42.09
N ALA A 7 -22.18 -63.45 -43.31
CA ALA A 7 -23.10 -62.49 -43.91
C ALA A 7 -23.47 -61.23 -43.09
N ARG A 8 -22.98 -60.07 -43.53
CA ARG A 8 -23.58 -58.77 -43.21
C ARG A 8 -25.01 -58.75 -43.73
N ARG A 9 -25.99 -58.92 -42.85
CA ARG A 9 -27.35 -58.40 -43.10
C ARG A 9 -27.30 -56.88 -42.95
N PRO A 10 -27.87 -56.09 -43.87
CA PRO A 10 -28.06 -54.67 -43.62
C PRO A 10 -29.00 -54.55 -42.41
N VAL A 11 -28.53 -53.89 -41.36
CA VAL A 11 -29.41 -53.48 -40.26
C VAL A 11 -30.36 -52.45 -40.85
N ASP A 12 -31.65 -52.76 -40.78
CA ASP A 12 -32.73 -51.89 -41.23
C ASP A 12 -32.74 -50.60 -40.40
N ASN A 13 -32.16 -49.54 -40.97
CA ASN A 13 -32.08 -48.21 -40.35
C ASN A 13 -33.46 -47.52 -40.25
N GLY A 14 -34.54 -48.12 -40.77
CA GLY A 14 -35.89 -47.57 -40.67
C GLY A 14 -36.48 -47.61 -39.26
N ALA A 15 -36.18 -48.67 -38.48
CA ALA A 15 -36.77 -48.86 -37.16
C ALA A 15 -36.16 -47.96 -36.07
N MET A 16 -34.86 -47.63 -36.18
CA MET A 16 -34.18 -46.78 -35.18
C MET A 16 -34.32 -45.28 -35.48
N ALA A 17 -34.48 -44.90 -36.76
CA ALA A 17 -34.83 -43.52 -37.13
C ALA A 17 -36.26 -43.17 -36.71
N GLY A 18 -37.21 -44.10 -36.87
CA GLY A 18 -38.59 -43.96 -36.39
C GLY A 18 -38.69 -43.79 -34.86
N LEU A 19 -37.86 -44.52 -34.09
CA LEU A 19 -37.86 -44.43 -32.62
C LEU A 19 -37.30 -43.08 -32.11
N ILE A 20 -36.35 -42.47 -32.83
CA ILE A 20 -35.77 -41.15 -32.48
C ILE A 20 -36.72 -40.01 -32.87
N ASP A 21 -37.45 -40.15 -33.99
CA ASP A 21 -38.48 -39.17 -34.40
C ASP A 21 -39.77 -39.27 -33.56
N GLU A 22 -40.22 -40.46 -33.18
CA GLU A 22 -41.37 -40.63 -32.26
C GLU A 22 -41.09 -40.11 -30.84
N ILE A 23 -39.85 -40.24 -30.34
CA ILE A 23 -39.43 -39.65 -29.06
C ILE A 23 -39.17 -38.13 -29.19
N GLY A 24 -38.98 -37.63 -30.41
CA GLY A 24 -38.65 -36.23 -30.72
C GLY A 24 -39.86 -35.30 -30.90
N HIS A 25 -40.96 -35.79 -31.47
CA HIS A 25 -42.09 -34.92 -31.88
C HIS A 25 -43.11 -34.61 -30.78
N ASP A 26 -43.44 -35.55 -29.88
CA ASP A 26 -44.45 -35.29 -28.82
C ASP A 26 -43.86 -34.71 -27.52
N HIS A 27 -42.54 -34.86 -27.31
CA HIS A 27 -41.86 -34.33 -26.12
C HIS A 27 -41.17 -32.97 -26.33
N GLY A 28 -41.10 -32.47 -27.58
CA GLY A 28 -40.44 -31.19 -27.89
C GLY A 28 -41.15 -29.95 -27.35
N ARG A 29 -42.49 -29.97 -27.23
CA ARG A 29 -43.29 -28.82 -26.77
C ARG A 29 -43.43 -28.70 -25.25
N LEU A 30 -43.35 -29.82 -24.52
CA LEU A 30 -43.47 -29.86 -23.05
C LEU A 30 -42.12 -29.72 -22.33
N ARG A 31 -40.99 -29.94 -23.00
CA ARG A 31 -39.64 -29.80 -22.40
C ARG A 31 -39.34 -28.38 -21.90
N PRO A 32 -39.52 -27.30 -22.70
CA PRO A 32 -39.25 -25.95 -22.21
C PRO A 32 -40.07 -25.54 -20.98
N PRO A 33 -41.41 -25.72 -20.92
CA PRO A 33 -42.18 -25.33 -19.74
C PRO A 33 -41.87 -26.20 -18.53
N ILE A 34 -41.57 -27.49 -18.70
CA ILE A 34 -41.14 -28.36 -17.59
C ILE A 34 -39.78 -27.91 -17.05
N VAL A 35 -38.82 -27.58 -17.92
CA VAL A 35 -37.51 -27.06 -17.49
C VAL A 35 -37.66 -25.72 -16.76
N VAL A 36 -38.50 -24.82 -17.27
CA VAL A 36 -38.80 -23.54 -16.61
C VAL A 36 -39.48 -23.76 -15.26
N LEU A 37 -40.43 -24.70 -15.17
CA LEU A 37 -41.11 -25.02 -13.92
C LEU A 37 -40.14 -25.63 -12.89
N LEU A 38 -39.29 -26.58 -13.31
CA LEU A 38 -38.27 -27.16 -12.45
C LEU A 38 -37.26 -26.12 -11.97
N PHE A 39 -36.84 -25.22 -12.86
CA PHE A 39 -35.97 -24.10 -12.50
C PHE A 39 -36.66 -23.14 -11.51
N ALA A 40 -37.93 -22.81 -11.74
CA ALA A 40 -38.70 -21.95 -10.85
C ALA A 40 -38.90 -22.61 -9.48
N LEU A 41 -39.19 -23.91 -9.43
CA LEU A 41 -39.30 -24.70 -8.19
C LEU A 41 -37.97 -24.78 -7.45
N LEU A 42 -36.85 -24.95 -8.17
CA LEU A 42 -35.52 -24.91 -7.58
C LEU A 42 -35.24 -23.54 -6.96
N CYS A 43 -35.46 -22.45 -7.72
CA CYS A 43 -35.30 -21.09 -7.22
C CYS A 43 -36.19 -20.82 -6.00
N ALA A 44 -37.47 -21.18 -6.06
CA ALA A 44 -38.42 -21.03 -4.96
C ALA A 44 -38.01 -21.86 -3.72
N GLY A 45 -37.58 -23.11 -3.93
CA GLY A 45 -37.11 -23.99 -2.86
C GLY A 45 -35.85 -23.46 -2.18
N THR A 46 -34.86 -22.99 -2.95
CA THR A 46 -33.65 -22.38 -2.39
C THR A 46 -33.97 -21.09 -1.59
N GLY A 47 -34.84 -20.23 -2.14
CA GLY A 47 -35.32 -19.04 -1.45
C GLY A 47 -36.08 -19.36 -0.16
N LEU A 48 -36.89 -20.43 -0.16
CA LEU A 48 -37.62 -20.89 1.03
C LEU A 48 -36.67 -21.39 2.12
N ILE A 49 -35.63 -22.16 1.77
CA ILE A 49 -34.62 -22.63 2.74
C ILE A 49 -33.89 -21.43 3.36
N ASP A 50 -33.48 -20.46 2.56
CA ASP A 50 -32.76 -19.28 3.06
C ASP A 50 -33.67 -18.34 3.87
N LEU A 51 -34.97 -18.32 3.58
CA LEU A 51 -35.97 -17.59 4.37
C LEU A 51 -36.24 -18.26 5.73
N LEU A 52 -36.42 -19.57 5.75
CA LEU A 52 -36.75 -20.32 6.97
C LEU A 52 -35.54 -20.59 7.85
N TRP A 53 -34.35 -20.74 7.26
CA TRP A 53 -33.14 -21.12 7.97
C TRP A 53 -31.90 -20.33 7.52
N PRO A 54 -31.91 -18.98 7.61
CA PRO A 54 -30.76 -18.18 7.23
C PRO A 54 -29.54 -18.50 8.12
N VAL A 55 -28.35 -18.28 7.58
CA VAL A 55 -27.16 -18.14 8.41
C VAL A 55 -27.15 -16.71 8.97
N PRO A 56 -26.92 -16.51 10.28
CA PRO A 56 -26.89 -15.18 10.87
C PRO A 56 -25.91 -14.27 10.13
N PHE A 57 -26.35 -13.04 9.87
CA PHE A 57 -25.47 -12.04 9.29
C PHE A 57 -24.33 -11.74 10.28
N PRO A 58 -23.07 -11.72 9.83
CA PRO A 58 -21.93 -11.51 10.72
C PRO A 58 -22.04 -10.15 11.42
N THR A 59 -21.70 -10.11 12.71
CA THR A 59 -21.65 -8.85 13.45
C THR A 59 -20.54 -7.98 12.89
N LEU A 60 -20.92 -6.88 12.23
CA LEU A 60 -19.97 -5.91 11.72
C LEU A 60 -19.44 -5.04 12.87
N LEU A 61 -18.13 -4.81 12.89
CA LEU A 61 -17.48 -4.01 13.92
C LEU A 61 -16.81 -2.78 13.34
N GLY A 62 -16.83 -1.68 14.10
CA GLY A 62 -16.03 -0.49 13.83
C GLY A 62 -16.26 0.15 12.45
N TRP A 63 -15.30 -0.03 11.55
CA TRP A 63 -15.29 0.59 10.22
C TRP A 63 -16.21 -0.15 9.23
N GLU A 64 -16.26 -1.47 9.27
CA GLU A 64 -17.15 -2.27 8.39
C GLU A 64 -18.63 -1.95 8.65
N ALA A 65 -19.01 -1.80 9.92
CA ALA A 65 -20.36 -1.41 10.32
C ALA A 65 -20.74 0.00 9.88
N ARG A 66 -19.75 0.87 9.68
CA ARG A 66 -19.95 2.23 9.17
C ARG A 66 -20.04 2.25 7.65
N GLU A 67 -19.14 1.54 6.96
CA GLU A 67 -19.21 1.40 5.50
C GLU A 67 -20.51 0.74 5.06
N TRP A 68 -20.95 -0.29 5.78
CA TRP A 68 -22.21 -0.96 5.50
C TRP A 68 -23.39 0.02 5.59
N ARG A 69 -23.45 0.81 6.67
CA ARG A 69 -24.46 1.86 6.85
C ARG A 69 -24.38 2.94 5.76
N GLU A 70 -23.18 3.39 5.41
CA GLU A 70 -22.99 4.37 4.34
C GLU A 70 -23.47 3.81 2.98
N ARG A 71 -23.24 2.53 2.70
CA ARG A 71 -23.77 1.86 1.50
C ARG A 71 -25.30 1.75 1.55
N GLU A 72 -25.88 1.39 2.69
CA GLU A 72 -27.34 1.36 2.88
C GLU A 72 -27.97 2.75 2.65
N ASP A 73 -27.41 3.79 3.27
CA ASP A 73 -27.89 5.17 3.17
C ASP A 73 -27.81 5.71 1.72
N SER A 74 -26.76 5.34 1.00
CA SER A 74 -26.51 5.78 -0.38
C SER A 74 -27.16 4.89 -1.44
N ALA A 75 -27.68 3.71 -1.09
CA ALA A 75 -28.23 2.78 -2.04
C ALA A 75 -29.51 3.30 -2.71
N ARG A 76 -29.61 3.04 -4.00
CA ARG A 76 -30.74 3.38 -4.86
C ARG A 76 -31.07 2.18 -5.75
N TRP A 77 -32.36 1.98 -6.01
CA TRP A 77 -32.82 0.95 -6.95
C TRP A 77 -32.42 1.30 -8.39
N ARG A 78 -32.46 2.58 -8.76
CA ARG A 78 -32.24 3.06 -10.14
C ARG A 78 -30.83 2.85 -10.68
N ASP A 79 -29.81 2.78 -9.83
CA ASP A 79 -28.41 2.58 -10.24
C ASP A 79 -27.88 1.17 -9.91
N GLY A 80 -28.77 0.27 -9.45
CA GLY A 80 -28.46 -1.09 -9.07
C GLY A 80 -27.66 -1.24 -7.76
N THR A 81 -27.38 -0.17 -7.02
CA THR A 81 -26.66 -0.28 -5.74
C THR A 81 -27.47 -0.99 -4.67
N THR A 82 -28.80 -0.85 -4.64
CA THR A 82 -29.66 -1.65 -3.75
C THR A 82 -29.57 -3.14 -4.08
N MET A 83 -29.53 -3.50 -5.37
CA MET A 83 -29.38 -4.91 -5.78
C MET A 83 -28.03 -5.49 -5.33
N ARG A 84 -26.94 -4.72 -5.46
CA ARG A 84 -25.61 -5.14 -4.96
C ARG A 84 -25.57 -5.34 -3.44
N LEU A 85 -26.30 -4.53 -2.68
CA LEU A 85 -26.44 -4.74 -1.23
C LEU A 85 -27.16 -6.04 -0.92
N TRP A 86 -28.26 -6.31 -1.61
CA TRP A 86 -29.01 -7.57 -1.48
C TRP A 86 -28.18 -8.78 -1.87
N GLU A 87 -27.42 -8.69 -2.96
CA GLU A 87 -26.47 -9.72 -3.37
C GLU A 87 -25.41 -9.95 -2.28
N THR A 88 -24.84 -8.87 -1.72
CA THR A 88 -23.85 -8.97 -0.63
C THR A 88 -24.45 -9.60 0.63
N TYR A 89 -25.71 -9.28 0.94
CA TYR A 89 -26.44 -9.86 2.05
C TYR A 89 -26.62 -11.37 1.85
N PHE A 90 -27.20 -11.81 0.73
CA PHE A 90 -27.41 -13.23 0.44
C PHE A 90 -26.11 -14.01 0.32
N ASN A 91 -25.04 -13.40 -0.22
CA ASN A 91 -23.72 -14.01 -0.24
C ASN A 91 -23.20 -14.37 1.16
N ARG A 92 -23.66 -13.67 2.21
CA ARG A 92 -23.26 -13.90 3.62
C ARG A 92 -24.24 -14.79 4.39
N THR A 93 -25.53 -14.73 4.07
CA THR A 93 -26.58 -15.38 4.86
C THR A 93 -27.16 -16.64 4.22
N SER A 94 -27.01 -16.84 2.90
CA SER A 94 -27.56 -18.01 2.22
C SER A 94 -26.91 -19.31 2.73
N ARG A 95 -27.74 -20.19 3.30
CA ARG A 95 -27.35 -21.51 3.75
C ARG A 95 -27.15 -22.44 2.58
N VAL A 96 -28.02 -22.38 1.57
CA VAL A 96 -27.89 -23.17 0.36
C VAL A 96 -26.56 -22.89 -0.32
N ARG A 97 -26.21 -21.61 -0.49
CA ARG A 97 -24.92 -21.20 -1.05
C ARG A 97 -23.75 -21.78 -0.26
N LYS A 98 -23.75 -21.69 1.07
CA LYS A 98 -22.66 -22.21 1.92
C LYS A 98 -22.47 -23.72 1.86
N VAL A 99 -23.49 -24.47 1.46
CA VAL A 99 -23.42 -25.93 1.30
C VAL A 99 -23.02 -26.31 -0.13
N VAL A 100 -23.61 -25.67 -1.13
CA VAL A 100 -23.47 -26.06 -2.54
C VAL A 100 -22.23 -25.42 -3.19
N LEU A 101 -21.91 -24.17 -2.84
CA LEU A 101 -20.83 -23.43 -3.50
C LEU A 101 -19.45 -24.06 -3.30
N PRO A 102 -19.00 -24.44 -2.09
CA PRO A 102 -17.65 -24.98 -1.91
C PRO A 102 -17.34 -26.19 -2.81
N PRO A 103 -18.15 -27.27 -2.85
CA PRO A 103 -17.86 -28.40 -3.71
C PRO A 103 -18.06 -28.08 -5.19
N TRP A 104 -19.02 -27.23 -5.53
CA TRP A 104 -19.20 -26.77 -6.91
C TRP A 104 -17.99 -25.98 -7.43
N SER A 105 -17.45 -25.08 -6.62
CA SER A 105 -16.22 -24.34 -6.93
C SER A 105 -15.03 -25.29 -7.10
N MET A 106 -14.93 -26.32 -6.26
CA MET A 106 -13.85 -27.31 -6.40
C MET A 106 -13.99 -28.15 -7.67
N LEU A 107 -15.21 -28.55 -8.02
CA LEU A 107 -15.49 -29.26 -9.28
C LEU A 107 -15.14 -28.40 -10.51
N ARG A 108 -15.58 -27.14 -10.52
CA ARG A 108 -15.22 -26.17 -11.57
C ARG A 108 -13.71 -26.01 -11.69
N TYR A 109 -13.01 -25.88 -10.57
CA TYR A 109 -11.56 -25.79 -10.58
C TYR A 109 -10.90 -27.07 -11.08
N ARG A 110 -11.36 -28.25 -10.63
CA ARG A 110 -10.76 -29.54 -10.98
C ARG A 110 -10.91 -29.90 -12.46
N PHE A 111 -12.04 -29.58 -13.07
CA PHE A 111 -12.38 -29.97 -14.45
C PHE A 111 -12.20 -28.86 -15.48
N ALA A 112 -12.40 -27.60 -15.10
CA ALA A 112 -12.32 -26.46 -16.01
C ALA A 112 -11.20 -25.47 -15.66
N ARG A 113 -10.41 -25.72 -14.60
CA ARG A 113 -9.41 -24.76 -14.06
C ARG A 113 -10.00 -23.37 -13.78
N ASP A 114 -11.28 -23.35 -13.48
CA ASP A 114 -12.03 -22.13 -13.21
C ASP A 114 -12.05 -21.86 -11.70
N ALA A 115 -11.27 -20.85 -11.29
CA ALA A 115 -11.18 -20.37 -9.91
C ALA A 115 -12.06 -19.14 -9.63
N GLY A 116 -12.96 -18.80 -10.55
CA GLY A 116 -13.82 -17.63 -10.47
C GLY A 116 -13.10 -16.29 -10.70
N ASP A 117 -13.79 -15.20 -10.37
CA ASP A 117 -13.38 -13.86 -10.83
C ASP A 117 -12.29 -13.22 -9.97
N ARG A 118 -12.04 -13.73 -8.77
CA ARG A 118 -11.09 -13.12 -7.81
C ARG A 118 -9.76 -13.85 -7.72
N VAL A 119 -9.66 -15.02 -8.36
CA VAL A 119 -8.49 -15.90 -8.33
C VAL A 119 -8.09 -16.23 -9.76
N VAL A 120 -6.80 -16.40 -9.97
CA VAL A 120 -6.19 -16.88 -11.20
C VAL A 120 -5.67 -18.28 -10.92
N ALA A 121 -6.16 -19.25 -11.70
CA ALA A 121 -5.64 -20.62 -11.68
C ALA A 121 -4.31 -20.65 -12.46
N GLY A 122 -3.23 -20.97 -11.76
CA GLY A 122 -1.91 -21.19 -12.35
C GLY A 122 -1.62 -22.66 -12.61
N ASN A 123 -0.37 -22.92 -12.97
CA ASN A 123 0.15 -24.26 -13.22
C ASN A 123 0.35 -25.03 -11.90
N ASP A 124 0.45 -26.36 -11.98
CA ASP A 124 0.77 -27.24 -10.84
C ASP A 124 -0.14 -27.10 -9.60
N GLY A 125 -1.35 -26.60 -9.83
CA GLY A 125 -2.37 -26.39 -8.79
C GLY A 125 -2.21 -25.07 -8.01
N PHE A 126 -1.27 -24.20 -8.38
CA PHE A 126 -1.09 -22.89 -7.74
C PHE A 126 -2.26 -21.95 -8.02
N LEU A 127 -2.69 -21.24 -6.98
CA LEU A 127 -3.69 -20.18 -7.06
C LEU A 127 -3.05 -18.83 -6.76
N PHE A 128 -3.46 -17.82 -7.51
CA PHE A 128 -3.00 -16.44 -7.35
C PHE A 128 -4.19 -15.51 -7.17
N MET A 129 -4.10 -14.54 -6.27
CA MET A 129 -5.13 -13.50 -6.20
C MET A 129 -5.10 -12.66 -7.48
N ARG A 130 -6.26 -12.43 -8.10
CA ARG A 130 -6.35 -11.60 -9.32
C ARG A 130 -5.81 -10.18 -9.10
N SER A 131 -5.97 -9.64 -7.88
CA SER A 131 -5.41 -8.33 -7.52
C SER A 131 -3.88 -8.25 -7.57
N TYR A 132 -3.16 -9.37 -7.68
CA TYR A 132 -1.70 -9.37 -7.78
C TYR A 132 -1.19 -9.24 -9.22
N VAL A 133 -2.11 -9.34 -10.19
CA VAL A 133 -1.79 -9.34 -11.64
C VAL A 133 -2.71 -8.42 -12.46
N ALA A 134 -3.77 -7.88 -11.85
CA ALA A 134 -4.67 -6.92 -12.49
C ALA A 134 -4.17 -5.48 -12.33
N TRP A 135 -3.28 -5.07 -13.24
CA TRP A 135 -2.71 -3.72 -13.26
C TRP A 135 -3.63 -2.76 -14.03
N PRO A 136 -3.86 -1.53 -13.53
CA PRO A 136 -4.91 -0.63 -14.06
C PRO A 136 -4.50 0.24 -15.26
N GLU A 137 -3.21 0.31 -15.61
CA GLU A 137 -2.68 1.21 -16.66
C GLU A 137 -1.88 0.45 -17.72
N ASP A 138 -1.80 1.03 -18.92
CA ASP A 138 -0.93 0.54 -20.01
C ASP A 138 0.56 0.68 -19.65
N ASP A 139 0.93 1.70 -18.86
CA ASP A 139 2.27 1.87 -18.25
C ASP A 139 2.19 2.01 -16.71
N PRO A 140 2.10 0.90 -15.96
CA PRO A 140 2.05 0.92 -14.51
C PRO A 140 3.28 1.55 -13.83
N ARG A 141 4.41 1.75 -14.53
CA ARG A 141 5.59 2.42 -13.94
C ARG A 141 5.32 3.91 -13.70
N ALA A 142 4.40 4.52 -14.46
CA ALA A 142 3.98 5.90 -14.27
C ALA A 142 3.32 6.13 -12.89
N LEU A 143 2.76 5.08 -12.27
CA LEU A 143 2.13 5.14 -10.95
C LEU A 143 3.13 5.19 -9.79
N VAL A 144 4.37 4.70 -9.97
CA VAL A 144 5.38 4.52 -8.92
C VAL A 144 5.69 5.78 -8.09
N PRO A 145 5.81 6.99 -8.68
CA PRO A 145 6.25 8.16 -7.93
C PRO A 145 5.38 8.52 -6.71
N LEU A 146 4.05 8.41 -6.82
CA LEU A 146 3.15 8.82 -5.73
C LEU A 146 3.19 7.87 -4.52
N PRO A 147 3.06 6.53 -4.67
CA PRO A 147 3.26 5.60 -3.57
C PRO A 147 4.62 5.71 -2.91
N ALA A 148 5.70 5.84 -3.69
CA ALA A 148 7.04 6.03 -3.17
C ALA A 148 7.07 7.27 -2.26
N ALA A 149 6.62 8.42 -2.77
CA ALA A 149 6.58 9.67 -2.02
C ALA A 149 5.72 9.61 -0.73
N LEU A 150 4.62 8.85 -0.74
CA LEU A 150 3.81 8.61 0.46
C LEU A 150 4.58 7.81 1.51
N VAL A 151 5.25 6.73 1.10
CA VAL A 151 6.10 5.93 2.00
C VAL A 151 7.27 6.77 2.52
N THR A 152 7.95 7.51 1.66
CA THR A 152 9.01 8.46 2.02
C THR A 152 8.53 9.44 3.08
N SER A 153 7.34 10.04 2.91
CA SER A 153 6.83 11.02 3.88
C SER A 153 6.60 10.46 5.28
N VAL A 154 6.26 9.16 5.40
CA VAL A 154 6.14 8.48 6.69
C VAL A 154 7.51 8.23 7.29
N VAL A 155 8.45 7.69 6.50
CA VAL A 155 9.86 7.44 6.88
C VAL A 155 10.52 8.73 7.35
N ARG A 156 10.35 9.83 6.62
CA ARG A 156 10.84 11.16 6.98
C ARG A 156 10.43 11.55 8.39
N ARG A 157 9.15 11.36 8.70
CA ARG A 157 8.56 11.76 9.97
C ARG A 157 8.91 10.84 11.15
N LEU A 158 9.12 9.55 10.91
CA LEU A 158 9.57 8.61 11.93
C LEU A 158 11.03 8.82 12.30
N GLU A 159 11.91 8.95 11.33
CA GLU A 159 13.32 9.26 11.57
C GLU A 159 13.50 10.68 12.11
N ALA A 160 12.64 11.64 11.75
CA ALA A 160 12.59 12.95 12.42
C ALA A 160 12.30 12.85 13.94
N HIS A 161 11.86 11.69 14.41
CA HIS A 161 11.62 11.34 15.81
C HIS A 161 12.66 10.33 16.36
N GLY A 162 13.75 10.07 15.64
CA GLY A 162 14.83 9.17 16.09
C GLY A 162 14.52 7.68 15.96
N THR A 163 13.60 7.29 15.07
CA THR A 163 13.36 5.89 14.71
C THR A 163 13.87 5.62 13.29
N GLU A 164 14.92 4.82 13.17
CA GLU A 164 15.41 4.27 11.89
C GLU A 164 14.39 3.30 11.31
N VAL A 165 14.09 3.43 10.01
CA VAL A 165 13.07 2.62 9.34
C VAL A 165 13.73 1.68 8.34
N LEU A 166 13.52 0.37 8.54
CA LEU A 166 13.73 -0.66 7.53
C LEU A 166 12.41 -0.87 6.77
N LEU A 167 12.40 -0.50 5.49
CA LEU A 167 11.28 -0.78 4.60
C LEU A 167 11.34 -2.25 4.14
N VAL A 168 10.24 -2.97 4.29
CA VAL A 168 10.11 -4.37 3.87
C VAL A 168 8.96 -4.50 2.86
N PRO A 169 9.16 -4.01 1.62
CA PRO A 169 8.17 -4.17 0.55
C PRO A 169 8.02 -5.65 0.20
N LEU A 170 6.84 -6.19 0.49
CA LEU A 170 6.55 -7.60 0.30
C LEU A 170 6.14 -7.87 -1.16
N PRO A 171 6.83 -8.77 -1.88
CA PRO A 171 6.47 -9.16 -3.23
C PRO A 171 5.14 -9.91 -3.24
N GLY A 172 4.38 -9.78 -4.34
CA GLY A 172 3.26 -10.68 -4.58
C GLY A 172 3.78 -12.09 -4.91
N LYS A 173 3.02 -13.12 -4.53
CA LYS A 173 3.29 -14.51 -4.92
C LYS A 173 3.51 -14.69 -6.43
N SER A 174 2.79 -13.92 -7.26
CA SER A 174 2.97 -13.89 -8.72
C SER A 174 4.37 -13.46 -9.16
N ALA A 175 5.00 -12.52 -8.43
CA ALA A 175 6.36 -12.07 -8.70
C ALA A 175 7.43 -13.07 -8.25
N ALA A 176 7.17 -13.77 -7.14
CA ALA A 176 8.08 -14.78 -6.59
C ALA A 176 8.02 -16.11 -7.36
N LEU A 177 6.85 -16.48 -7.90
CA LEU A 177 6.61 -17.73 -8.62
C LEU A 177 6.08 -17.49 -10.04
N PRO A 178 6.84 -16.77 -10.91
CA PRO A 178 6.38 -16.42 -12.25
C PRO A 178 6.14 -17.65 -13.14
N ASP A 179 6.93 -18.72 -12.98
CA ASP A 179 6.83 -19.93 -13.81
C ASP A 179 5.55 -20.74 -13.56
N HIS A 180 4.90 -20.52 -12.41
CA HIS A 180 3.62 -21.12 -12.09
C HIS A 180 2.42 -20.26 -12.54
N LEU A 181 2.65 -19.09 -13.13
CA LEU A 181 1.57 -18.30 -13.73
C LEU A 181 1.09 -18.95 -15.04
N PRO A 182 -0.20 -18.81 -15.37
CA PRO A 182 -0.68 -19.25 -16.67
C PRO A 182 -0.14 -18.33 -17.78
N ALA A 183 -0.04 -18.88 -19.00
CA ALA A 183 0.46 -18.13 -20.15
C ALA A 183 -0.32 -16.81 -20.37
N GLY A 184 0.41 -15.73 -20.66
CA GLY A 184 -0.17 -14.41 -20.90
C GLY A 184 -0.43 -13.56 -19.64
N VAL A 185 -0.13 -14.08 -18.44
CA VAL A 185 -0.21 -13.30 -17.20
C VAL A 185 1.16 -12.77 -16.82
N ASP A 186 1.30 -11.45 -16.80
CA ASP A 186 2.54 -10.76 -16.44
C ASP A 186 2.50 -10.30 -14.96
N PRO A 187 3.46 -10.75 -14.12
CA PRO A 187 3.56 -10.28 -12.73
C PRO A 187 4.07 -8.83 -12.59
N ARG A 188 4.50 -8.17 -13.67
CA ARG A 188 5.01 -6.79 -13.70
C ARG A 188 6.19 -6.55 -12.74
N LEU A 189 7.21 -7.39 -12.88
CA LEU A 189 8.48 -7.26 -12.13
C LEU A 189 9.19 -5.93 -12.40
N ASP A 190 8.92 -5.30 -13.55
CA ASP A 190 9.41 -3.97 -13.91
C ASP A 190 8.90 -2.86 -12.96
N VAL A 191 7.66 -3.00 -12.46
CA VAL A 191 7.04 -2.09 -11.48
C VAL A 191 7.62 -2.33 -10.10
N HIS A 192 7.80 -3.60 -9.72
CA HIS A 192 8.45 -3.99 -8.47
C HIS A 192 9.85 -3.36 -8.39
N THR A 193 10.67 -3.58 -9.41
CA THR A 193 12.04 -3.05 -9.51
C THR A 193 12.05 -1.51 -9.51
N ALA A 194 11.13 -0.88 -10.25
CA ALA A 194 11.02 0.57 -10.27
C ALA A 194 10.68 1.15 -8.89
N LEU A 195 9.74 0.53 -8.16
CA LEU A 195 9.39 0.98 -6.83
C LEU A 195 10.53 0.74 -5.83
N LEU A 196 11.20 -0.41 -5.85
CA LEU A 196 12.38 -0.64 -5.00
C LEU A 196 13.46 0.41 -5.24
N GLY A 197 13.77 0.72 -6.50
CA GLY A 197 14.71 1.80 -6.84
C GLY A 197 14.30 3.14 -6.26
N ARG A 198 13.01 3.50 -6.34
CA ARG A 198 12.49 4.73 -5.74
C ARG A 198 12.44 4.72 -4.22
N LEU A 199 12.21 3.57 -3.59
CA LEU A 199 12.29 3.45 -2.13
C LEU A 199 13.75 3.53 -1.65
N GLY A 200 14.71 3.01 -2.41
CA GLY A 200 16.13 3.16 -2.10
C GLY A 200 16.62 4.62 -2.19
N GLU A 201 15.97 5.46 -3.00
CA GLU A 201 16.23 6.91 -3.04
C GLU A 201 15.77 7.65 -1.77
N THR A 202 15.07 7.00 -0.84
CA THR A 202 14.49 7.68 0.35
C THR A 202 15.47 7.88 1.51
N GLY A 203 16.64 7.25 1.45
CA GLY A 203 17.60 7.19 2.55
C GLY A 203 17.31 6.09 3.58
N ALA A 204 16.11 5.50 3.59
CA ALA A 204 15.84 4.33 4.42
C ALA A 204 16.43 3.06 3.82
N GLU A 205 16.84 2.12 4.69
CA GLU A 205 17.20 0.77 4.29
C GLU A 205 15.98 0.06 3.70
N VAL A 206 16.16 -0.60 2.55
CA VAL A 206 15.10 -1.37 1.88
C VAL A 206 15.52 -2.83 1.79
N LEU A 207 14.78 -3.71 2.44
CA LEU A 207 14.97 -5.16 2.32
C LEU A 207 14.13 -5.70 1.16
N ASP A 208 14.80 -6.06 0.07
CA ASP A 208 14.17 -6.78 -1.04
C ASP A 208 13.91 -8.25 -0.66
N LEU A 209 12.67 -8.54 -0.25
CA LEU A 209 12.24 -9.92 0.03
C LEU A 209 12.01 -10.76 -1.22
N LEU A 210 11.97 -10.19 -2.43
CA LEU A 210 11.78 -10.99 -3.64
C LEU A 210 12.95 -11.95 -3.87
N ALA A 211 14.18 -11.47 -3.67
CA ALA A 211 15.37 -12.32 -3.76
C ALA A 211 15.35 -13.47 -2.75
N VAL A 212 14.89 -13.20 -1.52
CA VAL A 212 14.76 -14.21 -0.46
C VAL A 212 13.68 -15.23 -0.78
N LEU A 213 12.54 -14.76 -1.29
CA LEU A 213 11.32 -15.56 -1.47
C LEU A 213 11.21 -16.27 -2.81
N ARG A 214 12.12 -15.99 -3.77
CA ARG A 214 12.33 -16.83 -4.94
C ARG A 214 12.97 -18.18 -4.58
N GLY A 215 13.69 -18.24 -3.46
CA GLY A 215 14.38 -19.45 -3.03
C GLY A 215 15.49 -19.88 -3.99
N GLU A 216 16.00 -21.08 -3.77
CA GLU A 216 16.86 -21.78 -4.72
C GLU A 216 16.02 -22.52 -5.78
N ASP A 217 16.64 -22.98 -6.87
CA ASP A 217 15.93 -23.67 -7.95
C ASP A 217 15.10 -24.85 -7.42
N GLY A 218 13.79 -24.78 -7.65
CA GLY A 218 12.81 -25.80 -7.23
C GLY A 218 12.26 -25.64 -5.81
N GLU A 219 12.74 -24.66 -5.04
CA GLU A 219 12.19 -24.36 -3.72
C GLU A 219 10.90 -23.53 -3.81
N ILE A 220 9.86 -23.97 -3.10
CA ILE A 220 8.58 -23.25 -3.03
C ILE A 220 8.43 -22.65 -1.65
N LEU A 221 8.39 -21.32 -1.57
CA LEU A 221 8.30 -20.56 -0.31
C LEU A 221 6.91 -19.96 -0.06
N PHE A 222 5.93 -20.28 -0.91
CA PHE A 222 4.53 -19.88 -0.77
C PHE A 222 3.61 -21.08 -0.63
N CYS A 223 2.49 -20.88 0.08
CA CYS A 223 1.38 -21.82 0.05
C CYS A 223 0.86 -21.92 -1.40
N ARG A 224 0.38 -23.09 -1.81
CA ARG A 224 -0.12 -23.30 -3.17
C ARG A 224 -1.48 -22.65 -3.37
N THR A 225 -2.38 -22.76 -2.41
CA THR A 225 -3.78 -22.31 -2.53
C THR A 225 -4.12 -21.10 -1.66
N ASP A 226 -3.09 -20.42 -1.17
CA ASP A 226 -3.17 -19.21 -0.35
C ASP A 226 -2.13 -18.19 -0.87
N SER A 227 -2.36 -16.91 -0.59
CA SER A 227 -1.50 -15.81 -1.03
C SER A 227 -0.23 -15.65 -0.19
N HIS A 228 -0.22 -16.17 1.04
CA HIS A 228 0.86 -16.07 2.01
C HIS A 228 2.02 -17.05 1.73
N TRP A 229 3.16 -16.73 2.33
CA TRP A 229 4.29 -17.64 2.40
C TRP A 229 3.89 -18.94 3.10
N ASN A 230 4.61 -20.03 2.79
CA ASN A 230 4.56 -21.21 3.66
C ASN A 230 5.48 -20.99 4.87
N TRP A 231 5.61 -22.03 5.70
CA TRP A 231 6.43 -21.94 6.90
C TRP A 231 7.90 -21.58 6.62
N GLU A 232 8.49 -22.19 5.60
CA GLU A 232 9.90 -21.96 5.24
C GLU A 232 10.10 -20.55 4.69
N GLY A 233 9.17 -20.04 3.87
CA GLY A 233 9.18 -18.65 3.40
C GLY A 233 9.06 -17.66 4.56
N ALA A 234 8.19 -17.93 5.54
CA ALA A 234 8.06 -17.13 6.76
C ALA A 234 9.37 -17.11 7.56
N ARG A 235 10.03 -18.26 7.70
CA ARG A 235 11.31 -18.42 8.41
C ARG A 235 12.42 -17.61 7.71
N ARG A 236 12.59 -17.76 6.40
CA ARG A 236 13.58 -17.02 5.62
C ARG A 236 13.34 -15.51 5.66
N ALA A 237 12.09 -15.08 5.54
CA ALA A 237 11.73 -13.67 5.68
C ALA A 237 12.04 -13.14 7.08
N ALA A 238 11.71 -13.88 8.13
CA ALA A 238 12.00 -13.49 9.52
C ALA A 238 13.51 -13.38 9.78
N GLU A 239 14.32 -14.30 9.26
CA GLU A 239 15.78 -14.26 9.38
C GLU A 239 16.39 -13.08 8.61
N ALA A 240 15.90 -12.81 7.39
CA ALA A 240 16.32 -11.66 6.60
C ALA A 240 15.98 -10.32 7.29
N ILE A 241 14.77 -10.20 7.84
CA ILE A 241 14.34 -9.03 8.62
C ILE A 241 15.18 -8.87 9.89
N ALA A 242 15.43 -9.95 10.63
CA ALA A 242 16.27 -9.91 11.83
C ALA A 242 17.70 -9.50 11.51
N HIS A 243 18.24 -9.95 10.37
CA HIS A 243 19.57 -9.59 9.91
C HIS A 243 19.67 -8.11 9.54
N ALA A 244 18.75 -7.62 8.71
CA ALA A 244 18.70 -6.20 8.31
C ALA A 244 18.47 -5.27 9.52
N LEU A 245 17.63 -5.67 10.48
CA LEU A 245 17.45 -4.91 11.72
C LEU A 245 18.69 -4.92 12.65
N GLY A 246 19.71 -5.75 12.38
CA GLY A 246 20.86 -5.95 13.26
C GLY A 246 20.49 -6.62 14.59
N THR A 247 19.38 -7.35 14.63
CA THR A 247 18.87 -8.04 15.84
C THR A 247 19.00 -9.55 15.78
N ARG A 248 19.49 -10.11 14.68
CA ARG A 248 19.70 -11.55 14.53
C ARG A 248 20.73 -12.07 15.52
N VAL A 249 20.39 -13.13 16.25
CA VAL A 249 21.33 -13.86 17.11
C VAL A 249 21.95 -15.04 16.35
N PRO A 250 23.22 -15.40 16.63
CA PRO A 250 23.82 -16.61 16.08
C PRO A 250 23.01 -17.87 16.39
N ASP A 251 23.01 -18.84 15.48
CA ASP A 251 22.17 -20.04 15.59
C ASP A 251 22.46 -20.85 16.88
N GLY A 252 23.71 -20.90 17.32
CA GLY A 252 24.12 -21.55 18.57
C GLY A 252 23.66 -20.81 19.84
N ASP A 253 23.34 -19.53 19.74
CA ASP A 253 22.90 -18.69 20.86
C ASP A 253 21.36 -18.62 20.96
N ARG A 254 20.64 -19.27 20.02
CA ARG A 254 19.17 -19.29 20.03
C ARG A 254 18.68 -20.12 21.21
N ILE A 255 17.97 -19.46 22.13
CA ILE A 255 17.38 -20.10 23.32
C ILE A 255 16.18 -21.02 23.01
N SER A 256 15.85 -21.23 21.74
CA SER A 256 14.63 -21.93 21.31
C SER A 256 14.91 -22.84 20.14
N GLN A 257 14.05 -23.85 19.97
CA GLN A 257 14.11 -24.81 18.87
C GLN A 257 12.82 -24.76 18.06
N LEU A 258 12.92 -24.98 16.76
CA LEU A 258 11.78 -25.07 15.86
C LEU A 258 11.18 -26.47 15.94
N LYS A 259 9.92 -26.58 16.33
CA LYS A 259 9.19 -27.86 16.44
C LYS A 259 7.92 -27.82 15.62
N THR A 260 7.69 -28.88 14.84
CA THR A 260 6.40 -29.12 14.18
C THR A 260 5.34 -29.36 15.25
N VAL A 261 4.27 -28.56 15.25
CA VAL A 261 3.19 -28.65 16.22
C VAL A 261 1.86 -29.07 15.60
N ARG A 262 1.72 -28.93 14.28
CA ARG A 262 0.50 -29.31 13.55
C ARG A 262 0.81 -29.53 12.07
N GLU A 263 0.07 -30.41 11.42
CA GLU A 263 -0.12 -30.39 9.97
C GLU A 263 -1.42 -29.65 9.64
N MET A 264 -1.38 -28.74 8.67
CA MET A 264 -2.57 -28.02 8.22
C MET A 264 -2.80 -28.26 6.74
N ILE A 265 -4.05 -28.18 6.30
CA ILE A 265 -4.32 -28.17 4.87
C ILE A 265 -3.78 -26.86 4.30
N ASP A 266 -3.11 -26.94 3.15
CA ASP A 266 -2.90 -25.81 2.28
C ASP A 266 -4.26 -25.39 1.75
N GLY A 267 -4.94 -24.57 2.53
CA GLY A 267 -6.25 -24.04 2.24
C GLY A 267 -6.33 -22.71 2.95
N GLY A 268 -6.31 -21.64 2.16
CA GLY A 268 -6.31 -20.29 2.68
C GLY A 268 -7.05 -19.32 1.77
N ASP A 269 -6.64 -18.06 1.75
CA ASP A 269 -7.47 -16.96 1.29
C ASP A 269 -7.93 -17.07 -0.18
N CYS A 270 -7.18 -17.73 -1.07
CA CYS A 270 -7.62 -17.96 -2.44
C CYS A 270 -8.78 -18.97 -2.50
N LEU A 271 -8.79 -19.99 -1.63
CA LEU A 271 -9.95 -20.90 -1.53
C LEU A 271 -11.16 -20.19 -0.92
N ASP A 272 -10.97 -19.34 0.09
CA ASP A 272 -12.05 -18.48 0.62
C ASP A 272 -12.62 -17.56 -0.49
N LEU A 273 -11.75 -17.02 -1.36
CA LEU A 273 -12.17 -16.20 -2.50
C LEU A 273 -12.99 -16.99 -3.54
N MET A 274 -12.72 -18.29 -3.69
CA MET A 274 -13.51 -19.25 -4.48
C MET A 274 -14.81 -19.67 -3.79
N GLY A 275 -15.05 -19.23 -2.55
CA GLY A 275 -16.24 -19.55 -1.77
C GLY A 275 -16.16 -20.85 -0.97
N ILE A 276 -14.95 -21.39 -0.78
CA ILE A 276 -14.69 -22.55 0.07
C ILE A 276 -14.35 -22.05 1.47
N ASP A 277 -15.16 -22.42 2.47
CA ASP A 277 -14.91 -22.06 3.86
C ASP A 277 -13.67 -22.81 4.39
N VAL A 278 -12.54 -22.09 4.45
CA VAL A 278 -11.27 -22.63 4.94
C VAL A 278 -11.36 -23.01 6.42
N GLY A 279 -12.07 -22.24 7.24
CA GLY A 279 -12.23 -22.54 8.66
C GLY A 279 -12.86 -23.93 8.87
N ARG A 280 -13.88 -24.25 8.08
CA ARG A 280 -14.49 -25.58 8.05
C ARG A 280 -13.56 -26.65 7.46
N LEU A 281 -12.76 -26.30 6.46
CA LEU A 281 -11.78 -27.20 5.85
C LEU A 281 -10.64 -27.58 6.80
N GLN A 282 -10.24 -26.67 7.69
CA GLN A 282 -9.22 -26.92 8.71
C GLN A 282 -9.74 -27.68 9.93
N ALA A 283 -11.06 -27.89 10.03
CA ALA A 283 -11.67 -28.75 11.05
C ALA A 283 -11.61 -30.21 10.61
N GLU A 284 -11.05 -31.06 11.47
CA GLU A 284 -10.89 -32.49 11.20
C GLU A 284 -12.23 -33.20 10.98
N GLY A 285 -12.32 -34.02 9.93
CA GLY A 285 -13.48 -34.89 9.69
C GLY A 285 -13.78 -35.18 8.23
N ALA A 286 -14.91 -35.84 7.98
CA ALA A 286 -15.31 -36.33 6.66
C ALA A 286 -15.41 -35.25 5.58
N TYR A 287 -15.79 -34.02 5.96
CA TYR A 287 -15.85 -32.89 5.03
C TYR A 287 -14.45 -32.49 4.54
N GLN A 288 -13.46 -32.46 5.43
CA GLN A 288 -12.08 -32.18 5.08
C GLN A 288 -11.54 -33.26 4.14
N ASP A 289 -11.71 -34.54 4.48
CA ASP A 289 -11.20 -35.65 3.65
C ASP A 289 -11.78 -35.61 2.23
N TRP A 290 -13.09 -35.38 2.13
CA TRP A 290 -13.76 -35.29 0.84
C TRP A 290 -13.28 -34.09 0.02
N MET A 291 -13.22 -32.90 0.62
CA MET A 291 -12.76 -31.68 -0.07
C MET A 291 -11.27 -31.76 -0.46
N THR A 292 -10.44 -32.35 0.39
CA THR A 292 -9.01 -32.56 0.15
C THR A 292 -8.80 -33.45 -1.06
N ARG A 293 -9.54 -34.57 -1.17
CA ARG A 293 -9.50 -35.46 -2.33
C ARG A 293 -10.06 -34.81 -3.59
N LEU A 294 -11.16 -34.05 -3.47
CA LEU A 294 -11.80 -33.38 -4.59
C LEU A 294 -10.90 -32.29 -5.20
N GLY A 295 -10.18 -31.57 -4.35
CA GLY A 295 -9.30 -30.47 -4.72
C GLY A 295 -7.83 -30.80 -4.89
N ASP A 296 -7.41 -32.05 -4.62
CA ASP A 296 -6.01 -32.45 -4.52
C ASP A 296 -5.19 -31.51 -3.60
N LEU A 297 -5.78 -31.18 -2.45
CA LEU A 297 -5.18 -30.23 -1.50
C LEU A 297 -4.05 -30.92 -0.73
N ARG A 298 -2.93 -30.23 -0.56
CA ARG A 298 -1.78 -30.76 0.18
C ARG A 298 -1.84 -30.37 1.65
N ARG A 299 -1.07 -31.08 2.47
CA ARG A 299 -0.79 -30.70 3.86
C ARG A 299 0.55 -30.00 3.95
N LEU A 300 0.65 -29.07 4.89
CA LEU A 300 1.85 -28.30 5.20
C LEU A 300 2.20 -28.50 6.67
N ASP A 301 3.47 -28.72 6.93
CA ASP A 301 4.02 -28.71 8.28
C ASP A 301 3.95 -27.29 8.85
N PHE A 302 3.37 -27.18 10.04
CA PHE A 302 3.35 -25.96 10.79
C PHE A 302 4.28 -26.07 12.00
N ARG A 303 5.35 -25.27 12.01
CA ARG A 303 6.32 -25.25 13.11
C ARG A 303 6.30 -23.94 13.88
N VAL A 304 6.60 -24.02 15.16
CA VAL A 304 6.76 -22.86 16.05
C VAL A 304 8.07 -22.98 16.81
N ALA A 305 8.58 -21.85 17.25
CA ALA A 305 9.73 -21.78 18.14
C ALA A 305 9.31 -22.00 19.58
N VAL A 306 9.96 -22.96 20.21
CA VAL A 306 9.67 -23.43 21.55
C VAL A 306 10.91 -23.22 22.43
N GLY A 307 10.73 -22.64 23.61
CA GLY A 307 11.79 -22.43 24.59
C GLY A 307 12.31 -23.75 25.20
N PRO A 308 13.33 -23.68 26.09
CA PRO A 308 13.90 -24.86 26.73
C PRO A 308 12.90 -25.59 27.64
N ASP A 309 11.93 -24.85 28.16
CA ASP A 309 10.80 -25.31 28.98
C ASP A 309 9.68 -25.98 28.18
N GLY A 310 9.80 -26.06 26.84
CA GLY A 310 8.76 -26.60 25.99
C GLY A 310 7.61 -25.63 25.71
N VAL A 311 7.70 -24.37 26.15
CA VAL A 311 6.64 -23.37 25.95
C VAL A 311 6.89 -22.57 24.67
N PRO A 312 5.87 -22.34 23.81
CA PRO A 312 6.02 -21.47 22.64
C PRO A 312 6.43 -20.05 23.04
N LEU A 313 7.42 -19.47 22.34
CA LEU A 313 7.97 -18.14 22.70
C LEU A 313 6.91 -17.03 22.71
N VAL A 314 5.94 -17.12 21.81
CA VAL A 314 4.82 -16.16 21.71
C VAL A 314 3.95 -16.24 22.97
N ALA A 315 3.64 -17.45 23.45
CA ALA A 315 2.82 -17.65 24.65
C ALA A 315 3.54 -17.18 25.92
N ALA A 316 4.85 -17.43 25.99
CA ALA A 316 5.70 -16.96 27.08
C ALA A 316 5.95 -15.43 27.05
N ARG A 317 5.41 -14.71 26.04
CA ARG A 317 5.62 -13.26 25.83
C ARG A 317 7.10 -12.89 25.93
N VAL A 318 7.97 -13.70 25.32
CA VAL A 318 9.42 -13.51 25.34
C VAL A 318 9.80 -12.33 24.44
N VAL A 319 9.44 -11.13 24.87
CA VAL A 319 9.95 -9.87 24.35
C VAL A 319 10.84 -9.31 25.45
N ARG A 320 12.15 -9.27 25.21
CA ARG A 320 13.09 -8.61 26.12
C ARG A 320 12.69 -7.14 26.18
N ARG A 321 12.35 -6.65 27.38
CA ARG A 321 11.98 -5.24 27.62
C ARG A 321 13.23 -4.48 28.11
N PRO A 322 13.52 -3.29 27.58
CA PRO A 322 12.86 -2.65 26.43
C PRO A 322 13.20 -3.36 25.11
N ALA A 323 12.23 -3.46 24.20
CA ALA A 323 12.45 -4.05 22.88
C ALA A 323 13.43 -3.18 22.09
N LYS A 324 14.39 -3.81 21.40
CA LYS A 324 15.39 -3.10 20.58
C LYS A 324 14.79 -2.63 19.26
N ALA A 325 13.83 -3.39 18.73
CA ALA A 325 13.16 -3.08 17.48
C ALA A 325 11.66 -3.42 17.54
N LEU A 326 10.88 -2.82 16.64
CA LEU A 326 9.49 -3.18 16.38
C LEU A 326 9.36 -3.59 14.92
N HIS A 327 8.68 -4.70 14.66
CA HIS A 327 8.22 -5.07 13.34
C HIS A 327 6.72 -4.82 13.24
N VAL A 328 6.31 -4.02 12.25
CA VAL A 328 4.91 -3.81 11.90
C VAL A 328 4.61 -4.40 10.54
N GLY A 329 3.47 -5.07 10.39
CA GLY A 329 3.12 -5.70 9.13
C GLY A 329 1.65 -6.07 8.97
N THR A 330 1.36 -6.89 7.99
CA THR A 330 0.03 -7.20 7.49
C THR A 330 -0.43 -8.60 7.90
N SER A 331 -1.30 -9.23 7.11
CA SER A 331 -1.70 -10.62 7.31
C SER A 331 -0.53 -11.60 7.15
N PHE A 332 0.54 -11.22 6.46
CA PHE A 332 1.80 -11.98 6.39
C PHE A 332 2.50 -12.05 7.73
N SER A 333 2.70 -10.92 8.41
CA SER A 333 3.27 -10.91 9.77
C SER A 333 2.32 -11.50 10.81
N ALA A 334 1.00 -11.50 10.55
CA ALA A 334 0.00 -12.18 11.36
C ALA A 334 -0.25 -13.64 10.92
N TRP A 335 0.47 -14.13 9.91
CA TRP A 335 0.39 -15.51 9.47
C TRP A 335 0.90 -16.37 10.62
N PRO A 336 0.22 -17.49 10.93
CA PRO A 336 0.68 -18.38 12.00
C PRO A 336 2.18 -18.64 11.86
N GLY A 337 2.91 -18.55 12.97
CA GLY A 337 4.32 -18.94 13.03
C GLY A 337 5.32 -17.82 12.72
N PHE A 338 4.97 -16.80 11.93
CA PHE A 338 5.93 -15.73 11.58
C PHE A 338 6.50 -15.02 12.81
N GLU A 339 5.63 -14.56 13.72
CA GLU A 339 6.07 -13.93 14.98
C GLU A 339 7.01 -14.85 15.76
N SER A 340 6.69 -16.14 15.80
CA SER A 340 7.52 -17.14 16.47
C SER A 340 8.91 -17.29 15.81
N MET A 341 8.99 -17.26 14.48
CA MET A 341 10.26 -17.29 13.74
C MET A 341 11.08 -16.04 13.98
N LEU A 342 10.45 -14.86 14.04
CA LEU A 342 11.18 -13.62 14.29
C LEU A 342 11.70 -13.56 15.73
N LEU A 343 10.90 -13.99 16.71
CA LEU A 343 11.36 -14.12 18.11
C LEU A 343 12.51 -15.12 18.23
N HIS A 344 12.46 -16.23 17.50
CA HIS A 344 13.52 -17.22 17.43
C HIS A 344 14.81 -16.65 16.83
N ALA A 345 14.71 -15.97 15.68
CA ALA A 345 15.85 -15.38 14.99
C ALA A 345 16.50 -14.23 15.78
N THR A 346 15.74 -13.55 16.65
CA THR A 346 16.20 -12.36 17.39
C THR A 346 16.45 -12.61 18.88
N GLY A 347 16.23 -13.82 19.39
CA GLY A 347 16.27 -14.09 20.83
C GLY A 347 15.28 -13.24 21.64
N GLY A 348 14.18 -12.83 21.01
CA GLY A 348 13.12 -12.01 21.60
C GLY A 348 13.42 -10.50 21.71
N SER A 349 14.38 -9.96 20.94
CA SER A 349 14.68 -8.52 20.99
C SER A 349 13.79 -7.64 20.11
N THR A 350 12.95 -8.23 19.26
CA THR A 350 12.05 -7.52 18.33
C THR A 350 10.58 -7.81 18.69
N ASP A 351 9.80 -6.76 18.97
CA ASP A 351 8.35 -6.86 19.16
C ASP A 351 7.65 -6.96 17.78
N VAL A 352 6.53 -7.69 17.69
CA VAL A 352 5.78 -7.86 16.44
C VAL A 352 4.37 -7.31 16.62
N HIS A 353 3.95 -6.43 15.71
CA HIS A 353 2.58 -5.93 15.67
C HIS A 353 2.02 -6.03 14.26
N ALA A 354 1.08 -6.93 14.06
CA ALA A 354 0.49 -7.19 12.75
C ALA A 354 -1.01 -6.85 12.73
N ASP A 355 -1.49 -6.39 11.58
CA ASP A 355 -2.90 -6.03 11.37
C ASP A 355 -3.49 -6.74 10.15
N LYS A 356 -4.30 -7.78 10.38
CA LYS A 356 -4.98 -8.52 9.31
C LYS A 356 -6.01 -7.62 8.64
N GLY A 357 -5.83 -7.39 7.34
CA GLY A 357 -6.67 -6.44 6.58
C GLY A 357 -6.36 -4.97 6.86
N GLY A 358 -5.30 -4.66 7.63
CA GLY A 358 -4.82 -3.31 7.88
C GLY A 358 -4.08 -2.67 6.69
N TRP A 359 -3.72 -3.48 5.70
CA TRP A 359 -2.95 -3.06 4.52
C TRP A 359 -1.65 -2.36 4.91
N THR A 360 -1.15 -1.47 4.04
CA THR A 360 0.13 -0.76 4.22
C THR A 360 0.22 0.08 5.50
N THR A 361 -0.88 0.62 6.02
CA THR A 361 -0.84 1.63 7.10
C THR A 361 -1.41 1.16 8.43
N GLY A 362 -2.16 0.05 8.45
CA GLY A 362 -2.98 -0.36 9.60
C GLY A 362 -2.17 -0.63 10.86
N ALA A 363 -1.21 -1.54 10.79
CA ALA A 363 -0.38 -1.93 11.92
C ALA A 363 0.42 -0.76 12.51
N LEU A 364 1.11 0.01 11.66
CA LEU A 364 1.88 1.17 12.09
C LEU A 364 1.00 2.23 12.79
N LYS A 365 -0.16 2.54 12.21
CA LYS A 365 -1.14 3.45 12.82
C LYS A 365 -1.62 2.95 14.18
N GLN A 366 -1.90 1.66 14.32
CA GLN A 366 -2.30 1.07 15.60
C GLN A 366 -1.16 1.12 16.64
N ALA A 367 0.09 0.89 16.22
CA ALA A 367 1.26 0.99 17.09
C ALA A 367 1.42 2.43 17.64
N LEU A 368 1.32 3.43 16.76
CA LEU A 368 1.35 4.85 17.13
C LEU A 368 0.20 5.25 18.06
N ALA A 369 -1.02 4.79 17.77
CA ALA A 369 -2.22 5.12 18.56
C ALA A 369 -2.18 4.60 20.01
N ARG A 370 -1.38 3.57 20.29
CA ARG A 370 -1.19 3.04 21.65
C ARG A 370 -0.29 3.92 22.53
N GLY A 371 0.26 5.02 22.00
CA GLY A 371 1.12 5.94 22.74
C GLY A 371 2.43 5.31 23.22
N ARG A 372 2.84 4.18 22.64
CA ARG A 372 4.14 3.57 22.93
C ARG A 372 5.23 4.45 22.32
N ALA A 373 6.29 4.72 23.09
CA ALA A 373 7.52 5.24 22.49
C ALA A 373 7.99 4.27 21.41
N MET A 374 8.25 4.78 20.21
CA MET A 374 8.78 3.95 19.14
C MET A 374 10.20 3.52 19.51
N PRO A 375 10.57 2.25 19.29
CA PRO A 375 11.95 1.82 19.46
C PRO A 375 12.88 2.54 18.48
N PRO A 376 14.21 2.48 18.70
CA PRO A 376 15.17 3.10 17.80
C PRO A 376 15.12 2.52 16.38
N ARG A 377 14.67 1.27 16.22
CA ARG A 377 14.53 0.60 14.92
C ARG A 377 13.12 0.09 14.67
N LEU A 378 12.60 0.33 13.46
CA LEU A 378 11.30 -0.14 13.00
C LEU A 378 11.45 -0.88 11.67
N SER A 379 10.98 -2.13 11.59
CA SER A 379 10.73 -2.79 10.31
C SER A 379 9.28 -2.58 9.91
N TRP A 380 9.05 -2.08 8.70
CA TRP A 380 7.71 -1.83 8.16
C TRP A 380 7.45 -2.72 6.94
N GLU A 381 6.73 -3.81 7.15
CA GLU A 381 6.25 -4.72 6.10
C GLU A 381 4.95 -4.21 5.49
N PHE A 382 4.92 -4.19 4.15
CA PHE A 382 3.69 -3.90 3.40
C PHE A 382 3.67 -4.57 2.02
N PRO A 383 2.49 -5.02 1.54
CA PRO A 383 2.34 -5.63 0.22
C PRO A 383 2.48 -4.60 -0.90
N LEU A 384 3.43 -4.83 -1.81
CA LEU A 384 3.76 -3.90 -2.88
C LEU A 384 2.61 -3.67 -3.86
N HIS A 385 1.97 -4.74 -4.32
CA HIS A 385 0.90 -4.67 -5.32
C HIS A 385 -0.28 -3.78 -4.88
N ARG A 386 -0.55 -3.68 -3.57
CA ARG A 386 -1.69 -2.91 -3.04
C ARG A 386 -1.58 -1.41 -3.27
N LEU A 387 -0.36 -0.90 -3.43
CA LEU A 387 -0.11 0.50 -3.76
C LEU A 387 -0.61 0.88 -5.16
N PHE A 388 -0.95 -0.12 -6.00
CA PHE A 388 -1.27 0.08 -7.40
C PHE A 388 -2.62 -0.53 -7.82
N THR A 389 -2.97 -1.71 -7.30
CA THR A 389 -4.09 -2.51 -7.86
C THR A 389 -5.40 -2.39 -7.09
N THR A 390 -5.49 -1.47 -6.12
CA THR A 390 -6.73 -1.25 -5.37
C THR A 390 -7.46 0.01 -5.83
N ALA A 391 -8.78 0.04 -5.63
CA ALA A 391 -9.59 1.21 -5.97
C ALA A 391 -9.23 2.46 -5.13
N ARG A 392 -8.65 2.26 -3.93
CA ARG A 392 -8.31 3.33 -2.99
C ARG A 392 -6.99 3.02 -2.24
N PRO A 393 -5.84 3.03 -2.93
CA PRO A 393 -4.57 2.59 -2.36
C PRO A 393 -4.05 3.52 -1.25
N PHE A 394 -4.58 4.74 -1.15
CA PHE A 394 -4.05 5.78 -0.27
C PHE A 394 -4.99 6.19 0.88
N ASP A 395 -6.16 5.57 1.02
CA ASP A 395 -7.17 5.96 2.03
C ASP A 395 -6.65 5.87 3.48
N GLY A 396 -5.67 5.01 3.74
CA GLY A 396 -5.07 4.83 5.05
C GLY A 396 -4.05 5.91 5.45
N PHE A 397 -3.37 6.52 4.48
CA PHE A 397 -2.26 7.45 4.73
C PHE A 397 -2.68 8.72 5.49
N PRO A 398 -3.80 9.39 5.19
CA PRO A 398 -4.22 10.57 5.93
C PRO A 398 -4.40 10.32 7.43
N ALA A 399 -4.95 9.15 7.80
CA ALA A 399 -5.10 8.78 9.20
C ALA A 399 -3.75 8.43 9.85
N LEU A 400 -2.82 7.84 9.09
CA LEU A 400 -1.46 7.59 9.55
C LEU A 400 -0.69 8.90 9.78
N PHE A 401 -0.76 9.86 8.87
CA PHE A 401 -0.10 11.17 9.02
C PHE A 401 -0.55 11.91 10.28
N LEU A 402 -1.84 11.84 10.60
CA LEU A 402 -2.37 12.42 11.83
C LEU A 402 -1.91 11.68 13.11
N ALA A 403 -1.51 10.42 13.00
CA ALA A 403 -1.00 9.63 14.12
C ALA A 403 0.52 9.76 14.30
N LEU A 404 1.24 10.24 13.28
CA LEU A 404 2.68 10.43 13.33
C LEU A 404 3.04 11.60 14.23
N PRO A 405 4.10 11.47 15.04
CA PRO A 405 4.54 12.53 15.93
C PRO A 405 4.88 13.79 15.14
N ASP A 406 4.64 14.96 15.74
CA ASP A 406 4.93 16.26 15.13
C ASP A 406 6.26 16.87 15.60
N THR A 407 6.91 16.22 16.57
CA THR A 407 8.23 16.56 17.09
C THR A 407 9.27 16.49 15.97
N GLY A 408 10.24 17.41 16.00
CA GLY A 408 11.30 17.50 14.98
C GLY A 408 10.98 18.49 13.87
N LEU A 409 9.72 18.73 13.52
CA LEU A 409 9.40 19.69 12.45
C LEU A 409 9.54 21.16 12.90
N VAL A 410 10.26 21.94 12.10
CA VAL A 410 10.50 23.39 12.33
C VAL A 410 9.72 24.24 11.35
N LEU A 411 9.40 25.46 11.77
CA LEU A 411 8.84 26.46 10.88
C LEU A 411 9.80 26.73 9.73
N LEU A 412 9.28 26.69 8.51
CA LEU A 412 10.02 27.14 7.34
C LEU A 412 10.05 28.68 7.36
N PRO A 413 11.23 29.32 7.34
CA PRO A 413 11.36 30.77 7.47
C PRO A 413 10.59 31.46 6.35
N ILE A 414 9.92 32.54 6.72
CA ILE A 414 9.09 33.32 5.82
C ILE A 414 9.98 33.97 4.73
N PRO A 415 9.68 33.85 3.43
CA PRO A 415 10.42 34.56 2.40
C PRO A 415 10.09 36.04 2.52
N ARG A 416 11.09 36.84 2.92
CA ARG A 416 11.16 38.31 2.89
C ARG A 416 9.82 39.03 2.67
N GLY A 417 8.95 39.03 3.69
CA GLY A 417 7.90 40.06 3.82
C GLY A 417 6.43 39.62 3.84
N GLY A 418 6.05 38.39 4.21
CA GLY A 418 4.63 38.11 4.48
C GLY A 418 4.26 36.66 4.76
N PRO A 419 3.07 36.38 5.32
CA PRO A 419 2.67 35.02 5.69
C PRO A 419 2.70 34.06 4.50
N TRP A 420 2.96 32.77 4.76
CA TRP A 420 2.90 31.71 3.74
C TRP A 420 1.51 31.52 3.15
N PHE A 421 0.44 31.99 3.79
CA PHE A 421 -0.94 31.84 3.33
C PHE A 421 -1.59 33.18 3.02
N ALA A 422 -2.28 33.24 1.88
CA ALA A 422 -2.81 34.49 1.33
C ALA A 422 -3.82 35.13 2.30
N PRO A 423 -3.58 36.37 2.77
CA PRO A 423 -4.45 37.02 3.77
C PRO A 423 -5.90 37.23 3.33
N ASN A 424 -6.12 37.27 2.02
CA ASN A 424 -7.44 37.39 1.38
C ASN A 424 -8.13 36.03 1.13
N SER A 425 -7.53 34.91 1.54
CA SER A 425 -8.16 33.60 1.50
C SER A 425 -9.41 33.55 2.38
N ARG A 426 -10.41 32.75 1.95
CA ARG A 426 -11.59 32.48 2.79
C ARG A 426 -11.22 31.70 4.05
N LEU A 427 -10.26 30.78 3.94
CA LEU A 427 -9.63 30.12 5.07
C LEU A 427 -8.35 30.86 5.45
N LYS A 428 -8.29 31.36 6.69
CA LYS A 428 -7.16 32.09 7.28
C LYS A 428 -7.25 32.02 8.80
N PRO A 429 -6.22 32.36 9.58
CA PRO A 429 -6.36 32.45 11.03
C PRO A 429 -7.58 33.30 11.44
N GLY A 430 -8.39 32.79 12.35
CA GLY A 430 -9.68 33.36 12.76
C GLY A 430 -10.78 32.32 12.95
N ARG A 431 -12.01 32.80 13.17
CA ARG A 431 -13.19 31.95 13.40
C ARG A 431 -13.89 31.62 12.09
N HIS A 432 -14.19 30.34 11.90
CA HIS A 432 -14.87 29.80 10.73
C HIS A 432 -16.04 28.93 11.14
N ARG A 433 -17.18 29.15 10.49
CA ARG A 433 -18.34 28.27 10.60
C ARG A 433 -18.37 27.37 9.36
N LEU A 434 -17.87 26.14 9.49
CA LEU A 434 -17.72 25.19 8.40
C LEU A 434 -19.04 24.50 8.10
N LYS A 435 -19.63 24.79 6.94
CA LYS A 435 -20.79 24.08 6.37
C LYS A 435 -20.44 23.47 5.01
N SER A 436 -19.85 24.28 4.14
CA SER A 436 -19.30 23.90 2.84
C SER A 436 -17.77 24.00 2.86
N TRP A 437 -17.13 23.72 1.73
CA TRP A 437 -15.68 23.86 1.59
C TRP A 437 -15.25 25.34 1.71
N THR A 438 -14.52 25.65 2.77
CA THR A 438 -13.78 26.90 2.95
C THR A 438 -12.32 26.67 2.59
N ALA A 439 -11.76 27.46 1.69
CA ALA A 439 -10.43 27.21 1.14
C ALA A 439 -9.46 28.39 1.38
N GLY A 440 -8.20 28.04 1.56
CA GLY A 440 -7.08 28.96 1.63
C GLY A 440 -5.91 28.48 0.80
N TRP A 441 -5.12 29.44 0.37
CA TRP A 441 -4.04 29.25 -0.60
C TRP A 441 -2.74 29.74 0.00
N VAL A 442 -1.64 29.09 -0.36
CA VAL A 442 -0.31 29.62 -0.08
C VAL A 442 -0.13 30.92 -0.89
N THR A 443 0.47 31.96 -0.30
CA THR A 443 0.69 33.31 -0.90
C THR A 443 1.49 33.26 -2.18
N THR A 444 2.44 32.34 -2.24
CA THR A 444 3.37 32.18 -3.34
C THR A 444 2.64 31.56 -4.53
N ASP A 445 2.90 32.07 -5.74
CA ASP A 445 2.14 31.64 -6.92
C ASP A 445 2.29 30.15 -7.21
N ARG A 446 3.47 29.53 -6.96
CA ARG A 446 3.71 28.07 -6.76
C ARG A 446 5.02 27.80 -6.00
N LEU A 447 5.01 26.78 -5.14
CA LEU A 447 6.20 26.21 -4.48
C LEU A 447 6.73 25.03 -5.30
N VAL A 448 8.05 24.92 -5.42
CA VAL A 448 8.70 23.72 -5.96
C VAL A 448 9.16 22.91 -4.77
N VAL A 449 8.55 21.77 -4.59
CA VAL A 449 8.91 20.84 -3.52
C VAL A 449 9.04 19.46 -4.13
N PRO A 450 9.80 18.52 -3.57
CA PRO A 450 9.93 17.17 -4.12
C PRO A 450 8.64 16.34 -4.00
N GLY A 451 7.71 16.77 -3.14
CA GLY A 451 6.44 16.07 -2.94
C GLY A 451 6.58 14.78 -2.14
N ASP A 452 7.69 14.61 -1.42
CA ASP A 452 8.07 13.45 -0.60
C ASP A 452 7.78 13.65 0.90
N GLY A 453 7.16 14.77 1.26
CA GLY A 453 6.86 15.13 2.65
C GLY A 453 7.92 15.95 3.38
N ILE A 454 9.02 16.40 2.74
CA ILE A 454 9.97 17.38 3.33
C ILE A 454 9.21 18.57 3.93
N LEU A 455 8.22 19.05 3.19
CA LEU A 455 7.38 20.17 3.60
C LEU A 455 5.99 19.66 4.01
N SER A 456 5.48 20.18 5.10
CA SER A 456 4.15 19.86 5.63
C SER A 456 3.38 21.14 5.95
N VAL A 457 2.05 21.04 5.97
CA VAL A 457 1.17 22.09 6.48
C VAL A 457 0.78 21.74 7.91
N ARG A 458 1.12 22.60 8.86
CA ARG A 458 0.64 22.55 10.25
C ARG A 458 -0.55 23.50 10.41
N LEU A 459 -1.64 22.98 10.95
CA LEU A 459 -2.85 23.71 11.25
C LEU A 459 -3.09 23.64 12.74
N SER A 460 -3.08 24.79 13.40
CA SER A 460 -3.24 24.88 14.86
C SER A 460 -4.53 25.61 15.19
N GLY A 461 -5.32 25.09 16.13
CA GLY A 461 -6.60 25.67 16.47
C GLY A 461 -7.50 24.75 17.27
N LYS A 462 -8.78 25.13 17.37
CA LYS A 462 -9.80 24.41 18.11
C LYS A 462 -10.99 24.07 17.20
N VAL A 463 -11.33 22.79 17.14
CA VAL A 463 -12.52 22.28 16.43
C VAL A 463 -13.62 21.96 17.43
N VAL A 464 -14.81 22.52 17.24
CA VAL A 464 -15.97 22.36 18.13
C VAL A 464 -17.21 21.95 17.32
N GLY A 465 -18.05 21.09 17.92
CA GLY A 465 -19.34 20.71 17.33
C GLY A 465 -19.30 19.59 16.29
N GLY A 466 -18.12 19.02 15.98
CA GLY A 466 -18.00 17.86 15.10
C GLY A 466 -16.61 17.66 14.52
N ILE A 467 -16.51 16.90 13.43
CA ILE A 467 -15.23 16.61 12.75
C ILE A 467 -15.09 17.53 11.54
N ALA A 468 -13.96 18.21 11.42
CA ALA A 468 -13.59 18.94 10.22
C ALA A 468 -12.81 18.02 9.25
N LEU A 469 -13.30 17.89 8.02
CA LEU A 469 -12.53 17.32 6.92
C LEU A 469 -11.54 18.37 6.43
N VAL A 470 -10.27 17.99 6.36
CA VAL A 470 -9.18 18.83 5.88
C VAL A 470 -8.64 18.19 4.62
N GLN A 471 -8.74 18.89 3.50
CA GLN A 471 -8.19 18.48 2.22
C GLN A 471 -6.94 19.31 1.95
N ILE A 472 -5.84 18.62 1.67
CA ILE A 472 -4.64 19.23 1.12
C ILE A 472 -4.53 18.80 -0.34
N LYS A 473 -4.37 19.78 -1.22
CA LYS A 473 -4.15 19.57 -2.65
C LYS A 473 -2.82 20.20 -3.05
N LEU A 474 -1.99 19.42 -3.73
CA LEU A 474 -0.75 19.83 -4.38
C LEU A 474 -0.76 19.29 -5.81
N GLY A 475 -0.80 20.19 -6.79
CA GLY A 475 -0.95 19.79 -8.20
C GLY A 475 -2.29 19.07 -8.42
N ASP A 476 -2.25 17.89 -9.04
CA ASP A 476 -3.43 17.05 -9.30
C ASP A 476 -3.75 16.09 -8.15
N HIS A 477 -2.83 15.91 -7.22
CA HIS A 477 -3.01 15.02 -6.08
C HIS A 477 -3.62 15.76 -4.91
N HIS A 478 -4.51 15.06 -4.21
CA HIS A 478 -5.07 15.54 -2.96
C HIS A 478 -5.37 14.35 -2.05
N TYR A 479 -5.40 14.63 -0.76
CA TYR A 479 -5.84 13.66 0.24
C TYR A 479 -6.66 14.37 1.31
N VAL A 480 -7.48 13.61 2.04
CA VAL A 480 -8.44 14.14 3.00
C VAL A 480 -8.22 13.52 4.37
N ALA A 481 -7.92 14.37 5.35
CA ALA A 481 -7.73 14.03 6.74
C ALA A 481 -8.95 14.46 7.59
N ARG A 482 -9.10 13.87 8.78
CA ARG A 482 -10.20 14.16 9.71
C ARG A 482 -9.65 14.82 10.98
N TRP A 483 -9.84 16.12 11.13
CA TRP A 483 -9.50 16.86 12.35
C TRP A 483 -10.63 16.70 13.38
N LYS A 484 -10.34 15.95 14.43
CA LYS A 484 -11.29 15.65 15.51
C LYS A 484 -11.27 16.75 16.59
N PRO A 485 -12.39 16.96 17.31
CA PRO A 485 -12.40 17.76 18.53
C PRO A 485 -11.36 17.27 19.54
N GLY A 486 -10.79 18.20 20.32
CA GLY A 486 -9.77 17.90 21.33
C GLY A 486 -8.34 17.79 20.81
N VAL A 487 -8.14 17.75 19.49
CA VAL A 487 -6.81 17.81 18.86
C VAL A 487 -6.47 19.28 18.58
N SER A 488 -5.45 19.82 19.24
CA SER A 488 -5.07 21.25 19.16
C SER A 488 -4.31 21.62 17.88
N SER A 489 -3.68 20.65 17.23
CA SER A 489 -3.03 20.85 15.95
C SER A 489 -2.97 19.57 15.15
N ILE A 490 -2.96 19.70 13.83
CA ILE A 490 -2.68 18.60 12.91
C ILE A 490 -1.60 19.04 11.94
N THR A 491 -0.77 18.09 11.53
CA THR A 491 0.25 18.34 10.50
C THR A 491 0.13 17.30 9.41
N LEU A 492 0.16 17.77 8.18
CA LEU A 492 -0.12 16.97 7.01
C LEU A 492 0.96 17.22 5.94
N PRO A 493 1.68 16.17 5.47
CA PRO A 493 2.80 16.32 4.55
C PRO A 493 2.36 16.64 3.13
N LEU A 494 3.08 17.51 2.44
CA LEU A 494 2.83 17.81 1.04
C LEU A 494 3.37 16.69 0.18
N VAL A 495 2.46 15.79 -0.25
CA VAL A 495 2.82 14.61 -1.04
C VAL A 495 2.25 14.67 -2.45
N ALA A 496 3.09 14.42 -3.46
CA ALA A 496 2.70 14.37 -4.88
C ALA A 496 3.70 13.54 -5.70
N GLY A 497 3.22 12.78 -6.70
CA GLY A 497 4.09 12.01 -7.60
C GLY A 497 4.84 12.84 -8.65
N ARG A 498 4.36 14.06 -8.96
CA ARG A 498 5.07 15.06 -9.76
C ARG A 498 4.91 16.42 -9.09
N ALA A 499 6.05 17.03 -8.75
CA ALA A 499 6.09 17.95 -7.64
C ALA A 499 6.33 19.39 -8.09
N SER A 500 5.25 20.04 -8.51
CA SER A 500 5.14 21.50 -8.62
C SER A 500 3.66 21.87 -8.66
N GLY A 501 3.24 22.90 -7.91
CA GLY A 501 1.81 23.20 -7.85
C GLY A 501 1.44 24.32 -6.88
N ARG A 502 0.20 24.79 -7.00
CA ARG A 502 -0.43 25.59 -5.95
C ARG A 502 -0.85 24.67 -4.82
N ILE A 503 -0.49 25.05 -3.60
CA ILE A 503 -0.98 24.38 -2.40
C ILE A 503 -2.31 25.00 -2.03
N ARG A 504 -3.32 24.15 -1.93
CA ARG A 504 -4.66 24.52 -1.45
C ARG A 504 -4.99 23.71 -0.23
N VAL A 505 -5.36 24.41 0.84
CA VAL A 505 -5.93 23.82 2.05
C VAL A 505 -7.41 24.13 2.03
N SER A 506 -8.26 23.10 2.07
CA SER A 506 -9.71 23.27 2.12
C SER A 506 -10.28 22.53 3.32
N MET A 507 -11.30 23.09 3.95
CA MET A 507 -11.94 22.51 5.14
C MET A 507 -13.45 22.50 5.00
N ARG A 508 -14.11 21.44 5.47
CA ARG A 508 -15.58 21.39 5.62
C ARG A 508 -15.99 20.53 6.80
N ALA A 509 -17.22 20.68 7.28
CA ALA A 509 -17.80 19.74 8.23
C ALA A 509 -18.05 18.36 7.57
N VAL A 510 -17.83 17.27 8.32
CA VAL A 510 -18.28 15.92 7.91
C VAL A 510 -19.80 15.86 7.85
N ARG A 511 -20.48 16.36 8.89
CA ARG A 511 -21.94 16.44 9.03
C ARG A 511 -22.30 17.73 9.76
N GLY A 512 -23.45 18.32 9.42
CA GLY A 512 -23.97 19.51 10.07
C GLY A 512 -23.06 20.73 9.93
N VAL A 513 -22.79 21.40 11.04
CA VAL A 513 -21.98 22.61 11.14
C VAL A 513 -20.87 22.37 12.15
N VAL A 514 -19.64 22.73 11.81
CA VAL A 514 -18.49 22.67 12.71
C VAL A 514 -17.92 24.07 12.88
N ASP A 515 -17.74 24.50 14.12
CA ASP A 515 -17.08 25.77 14.42
C ASP A 515 -15.57 25.50 14.59
N LEU A 516 -14.76 26.21 13.81
CA LEU A 516 -13.30 26.14 13.82
C LEU A 516 -12.74 27.50 14.24
N GLU A 517 -11.95 27.51 15.30
CA GLU A 517 -11.10 28.64 15.67
C GLU A 517 -9.67 28.31 15.26
N LEU A 518 -9.27 28.79 14.08
CA LEU A 518 -7.96 28.52 13.50
C LEU A 518 -6.95 29.55 14.01
N SER A 519 -5.96 29.13 14.78
CA SER A 519 -4.93 29.99 15.36
C SER A 519 -3.80 30.27 14.37
N SER A 520 -3.33 29.25 13.65
CA SER A 520 -2.23 29.39 12.68
C SER A 520 -2.35 28.42 11.51
N MET A 521 -1.70 28.80 10.41
CA MET A 521 -1.48 27.98 9.23
C MET A 521 -0.02 28.13 8.84
N ASP A 522 0.78 27.10 9.11
CA ASP A 522 2.22 27.18 9.02
C ASP A 522 2.77 26.15 8.03
N LEU A 523 3.82 26.52 7.31
CA LEU A 523 4.63 25.56 6.57
C LEU A 523 5.78 25.11 7.48
N VAL A 524 5.88 23.80 7.68
CA VAL A 524 6.88 23.18 8.56
C VAL A 524 7.68 22.12 7.82
N CYS A 525 8.94 21.93 8.17
CA CYS A 525 9.85 20.99 7.51
C CYS A 525 10.72 20.23 8.51
N ASP A 526 11.32 19.13 8.07
CA ASP A 526 12.25 18.29 8.85
C ASP A 526 13.73 18.68 8.67
N LEU A 527 14.00 19.85 8.11
CA LEU A 527 15.35 20.36 7.82
C LEU A 527 15.96 21.05 9.05
N ASP A 528 17.27 20.84 9.25
CA ASP A 528 18.07 21.55 10.25
C ASP A 528 18.73 22.79 9.65
N GLN A 529 17.99 23.90 9.70
CA GLN A 529 18.47 25.19 9.18
C GLN A 529 19.69 25.73 9.92
N SER A 530 19.97 25.28 11.15
CA SER A 530 21.16 25.73 11.89
C SER A 530 22.45 25.20 11.27
N ARG A 531 22.36 24.11 10.51
CA ARG A 531 23.45 23.46 9.79
C ARG A 531 23.48 23.79 8.29
N ALA A 532 22.77 24.85 7.87
CA ALA A 532 22.71 25.24 6.47
C ALA A 532 24.08 25.70 5.95
N VAL A 533 24.54 25.12 4.85
CA VAL A 533 25.75 25.56 4.12
C VAL A 533 25.31 26.43 2.94
N ASN A 534 25.53 27.73 3.06
CA ASN A 534 25.16 28.71 2.04
C ASN A 534 26.16 28.70 0.87
N ALA A 535 25.64 28.86 -0.34
CA ALA A 535 26.44 29.01 -1.54
C ALA A 535 26.86 30.46 -1.77
N THR A 536 27.96 30.66 -2.48
CA THR A 536 28.27 31.93 -3.14
C THR A 536 27.66 31.92 -4.53
N VAL A 537 26.74 32.86 -4.80
CA VAL A 537 26.00 32.94 -6.06
C VAL A 537 26.72 33.85 -7.05
N SER A 538 26.94 33.37 -8.28
CA SER A 538 27.52 34.16 -9.36
C SER A 538 26.48 35.07 -10.03
N PRO A 539 26.89 36.12 -10.75
CA PRO A 539 26.04 36.80 -11.71
C PRO A 539 25.49 35.83 -12.77
N VAL A 540 24.40 36.22 -13.42
CA VAL A 540 23.82 35.47 -14.54
C VAL A 540 24.70 35.65 -15.77
N GLY A 541 25.07 34.53 -16.41
CA GLY A 541 25.74 34.49 -17.70
C GLY A 541 24.78 34.08 -18.82
N THR A 542 25.06 34.53 -20.04
CA THR A 542 24.36 34.09 -21.25
C THR A 542 24.95 32.78 -21.78
N THR A 543 24.12 31.94 -22.40
CA THR A 543 24.55 30.71 -23.07
C THR A 543 23.90 30.61 -24.44
N ASP A 544 24.39 29.73 -25.30
CA ASP A 544 23.75 29.45 -26.60
C ASP A 544 22.30 28.98 -26.38
N GLY A 545 21.34 29.83 -26.75
CA GLY A 545 19.91 29.57 -26.60
C GLY A 545 19.30 29.84 -25.20
N GLY A 546 20.02 30.48 -24.28
CA GLY A 546 19.48 30.74 -22.93
C GLY A 546 20.43 31.48 -21.99
N TRP A 547 20.34 31.12 -20.70
CA TRP A 547 21.16 31.70 -19.65
C TRP A 547 21.49 30.67 -18.57
N ARG A 548 22.56 30.95 -17.81
CA ARG A 548 23.04 30.15 -16.69
C ARG A 548 23.32 31.04 -15.50
N GLN A 549 22.92 30.61 -14.32
CA GLN A 549 23.40 31.18 -13.06
C GLN A 549 23.94 30.06 -12.18
N THR A 550 25.16 30.22 -11.67
CA THR A 550 25.86 29.20 -10.90
C THR A 550 25.94 29.62 -9.43
N ALA A 551 25.91 28.67 -8.52
CA ALA A 551 26.31 28.90 -7.15
C ALA A 551 27.27 27.82 -6.67
N THR A 552 28.35 28.23 -6.01
CA THR A 552 29.41 27.35 -5.54
C THR A 552 29.34 27.20 -4.02
N PHE A 553 29.57 25.99 -3.54
CA PHE A 553 29.57 25.69 -2.12
C PHE A 553 31.01 25.45 -1.63
N ALA A 554 31.23 25.60 -0.32
CA ALA A 554 32.46 25.19 0.34
C ALA A 554 32.44 23.67 0.61
N ASP A 555 32.21 22.89 -0.45
CA ASP A 555 32.27 21.43 -0.45
C ASP A 555 31.52 20.72 0.72
N PRO A 556 30.22 20.99 0.96
CA PRO A 556 29.43 20.26 1.94
C PRO A 556 29.28 18.79 1.56
N LEU A 557 29.57 17.90 2.53
CA LEU A 557 29.21 16.49 2.45
C LEU A 557 27.68 16.36 2.53
N LEU A 558 27.10 15.65 1.56
CA LEU A 558 25.67 15.40 1.50
C LEU A 558 25.33 14.19 2.35
N ALA A 559 24.44 14.39 3.34
CA ALA A 559 23.84 13.29 4.07
C ALA A 559 22.57 12.80 3.37
N GLU A 560 22.03 11.65 3.79
CA GLU A 560 20.87 10.97 3.18
C GLU A 560 19.60 11.83 3.10
N ARG A 561 19.52 12.90 3.90
CA ARG A 561 18.37 13.82 3.94
C ARG A 561 18.72 15.26 3.61
N SER A 562 19.86 15.48 2.97
CA SER A 562 20.23 16.81 2.50
C SER A 562 19.23 17.32 1.46
N CYS A 563 18.85 18.57 1.59
CA CYS A 563 17.95 19.27 0.68
C CYS A 563 18.63 20.54 0.20
N LEU A 564 18.57 20.78 -1.10
CA LEU A 564 18.96 22.07 -1.68
C LEU A 564 17.77 23.01 -1.63
N VAL A 565 17.99 24.16 -1.01
CA VAL A 565 17.02 25.25 -0.87
C VAL A 565 17.48 26.41 -1.74
N ILE A 566 16.71 26.78 -2.76
CA ILE A 566 16.97 27.96 -3.61
C ILE A 566 15.86 28.99 -3.39
N GLN A 567 16.25 30.25 -3.25
CA GLN A 567 15.35 31.39 -3.11
C GLN A 567 15.39 32.26 -4.39
N PRO A 568 14.43 32.09 -5.32
CA PRO A 568 14.37 32.87 -6.54
C PRO A 568 14.01 34.34 -6.29
N ARG A 569 14.37 35.22 -7.22
CA ARG A 569 13.94 36.62 -7.25
C ARG A 569 12.49 36.72 -7.74
N ARG A 570 11.67 37.51 -7.05
CA ARG A 570 10.22 37.71 -7.32
C ARG A 570 9.83 38.20 -8.72
N ARG A 571 10.78 38.61 -9.57
CA ARG A 571 10.52 39.41 -10.79
C ARG A 571 10.95 38.75 -12.10
N THR A 572 11.14 37.43 -12.14
CA THR A 572 11.62 36.72 -13.34
C THR A 572 10.49 36.44 -14.36
N GLY A 573 9.69 37.46 -14.69
CA GLY A 573 8.37 37.38 -15.35
C GLY A 573 8.30 36.76 -16.75
N GLU A 574 9.40 36.21 -17.28
CA GLU A 574 9.49 35.63 -18.64
C GLU A 574 9.92 34.15 -18.65
N LEU A 575 10.29 33.57 -17.51
CA LEU A 575 10.80 32.20 -17.45
C LEU A 575 9.66 31.16 -17.47
N ARG A 576 9.63 30.34 -18.53
CA ARG A 576 8.68 29.22 -18.67
C ARG A 576 9.21 27.90 -18.10
N SER A 577 10.53 27.71 -18.10
CA SER A 577 11.18 26.54 -17.51
C SER A 577 12.67 26.78 -17.29
N TYR A 578 13.22 26.12 -16.28
CA TYR A 578 14.65 26.02 -16.03
C TYR A 578 15.00 24.65 -15.43
N ASP A 579 16.23 24.22 -15.62
CA ASP A 579 16.75 23.01 -15.01
C ASP A 579 17.68 23.39 -13.87
N VAL A 580 17.55 22.70 -12.73
CA VAL A 580 18.53 22.77 -11.65
C VAL A 580 19.45 21.56 -11.78
N ARG A 581 20.75 21.81 -12.00
CA ARG A 581 21.79 20.79 -12.01
C ARG A 581 22.61 20.90 -10.76
N CYS A 582 22.66 19.83 -9.97
CA CYS A 582 23.53 19.71 -8.81
C CYS A 582 24.77 18.90 -9.24
N ILE A 583 25.96 19.45 -9.07
CA ILE A 583 27.22 18.87 -9.53
C ILE A 583 28.09 18.56 -8.32
N THR A 584 28.46 17.29 -8.17
CA THR A 584 29.30 16.82 -7.05
C THR A 584 30.79 16.93 -7.40
N ALA A 585 31.66 16.86 -6.38
CA ALA A 585 33.10 16.84 -6.55
C ALA A 585 33.60 15.63 -7.39
N SER A 586 32.90 14.50 -7.32
CA SER A 586 33.17 13.30 -8.13
C SER A 586 32.71 13.42 -9.59
N GLY A 587 31.99 14.50 -9.94
CA GLY A 587 31.45 14.72 -11.29
C GLY A 587 30.08 14.12 -11.55
N ARG A 588 29.39 13.56 -10.54
CA ARG A 588 27.99 13.14 -10.68
C ARG A 588 27.10 14.38 -10.82
N ILE A 589 26.08 14.25 -11.67
CA ILE A 589 25.13 15.35 -11.97
C ILE A 589 23.71 14.88 -11.72
N LEU A 590 23.03 15.53 -10.77
CA LEU A 590 21.60 15.40 -10.58
C LEU A 590 20.89 16.54 -11.31
N THR A 591 20.13 16.23 -12.35
CA THR A 591 19.32 17.22 -13.06
C THR A 591 17.86 17.12 -12.62
N ARG A 592 17.28 18.25 -12.22
CA ARG A 592 15.86 18.38 -11.91
C ARG A 592 15.25 19.41 -12.84
N PRO A 593 14.47 18.96 -13.84
CA PRO A 593 13.78 19.87 -14.72
C PRO A 593 12.64 20.55 -13.97
N THR A 594 12.45 21.82 -14.26
CA THR A 594 11.50 22.64 -13.52
C THR A 594 10.72 23.53 -14.48
N SER A 595 9.43 23.26 -14.63
CA SER A 595 8.54 23.99 -15.54
C SER A 595 7.62 24.91 -14.73
N PHE A 596 7.57 26.20 -15.09
CA PHE A 596 6.87 27.21 -14.30
C PHE A 596 6.09 28.25 -15.11
N GLY A 597 5.18 28.89 -14.38
CA GLY A 597 4.70 30.23 -14.69
C GLY A 597 5.56 31.30 -14.01
N PRO A 598 5.27 32.59 -14.24
CA PRO A 598 6.21 33.71 -14.07
C PRO A 598 6.67 34.07 -12.64
N ARG A 599 6.31 33.31 -11.59
CA ARG A 599 6.59 33.64 -10.17
C ARG A 599 6.80 32.39 -9.29
N SER A 600 8.00 32.24 -8.72
CA SER A 600 8.35 31.20 -7.73
C SER A 600 9.10 31.82 -6.56
N ASP A 601 8.74 31.46 -5.32
CA ASP A 601 9.32 32.05 -4.10
C ASP A 601 10.25 31.10 -3.33
N LEU A 602 10.21 29.79 -3.61
CA LEU A 602 11.09 28.80 -3.00
C LEU A 602 11.15 27.53 -3.86
N VAL A 603 12.36 27.00 -4.01
CA VAL A 603 12.64 25.73 -4.66
C VAL A 603 13.33 24.82 -3.66
N LEU A 604 12.74 23.65 -3.41
CA LEU A 604 13.33 22.57 -2.63
C LEU A 604 13.65 21.43 -3.58
N VAL A 605 14.91 21.00 -3.57
CA VAL A 605 15.38 19.85 -4.34
C VAL A 605 15.94 18.84 -3.36
N ASP A 606 15.32 17.66 -3.33
CA ASP A 606 15.83 16.52 -2.58
C ASP A 606 17.17 16.03 -3.17
N LEU A 607 18.18 15.88 -2.32
CA LEU A 607 19.52 15.43 -2.68
C LEU A 607 19.84 14.02 -2.18
N ALA A 608 18.88 13.27 -1.63
CA ALA A 608 19.10 11.94 -1.07
C ALA A 608 19.86 10.99 -2.03
N SER A 609 19.56 11.03 -3.33
CA SER A 609 20.27 10.24 -4.36
C SER A 609 21.79 10.54 -4.52
N LEU A 610 22.26 11.64 -3.93
CA LEU A 610 23.66 12.08 -3.90
C LEU A 610 24.27 11.96 -2.49
N ALA A 611 23.65 11.22 -1.56
CA ALA A 611 24.22 10.98 -0.23
C ALA A 611 25.64 10.39 -0.32
N GLY A 612 26.53 10.82 0.59
CA GLY A 612 27.95 10.47 0.60
C GLY A 612 28.82 11.28 -0.38
N GLU A 613 28.22 12.06 -1.27
CA GLU A 613 28.95 12.95 -2.19
C GLU A 613 29.18 14.32 -1.58
N THR A 614 30.20 15.02 -2.06
CA THR A 614 30.42 16.44 -1.78
C THR A 614 29.78 17.29 -2.86
N LEU A 615 28.86 18.21 -2.51
CA LEU A 615 28.27 19.11 -3.50
C LEU A 615 29.21 20.29 -3.79
N ARG A 616 29.67 20.41 -5.03
CA ARG A 616 30.60 21.47 -5.42
C ARG A 616 29.88 22.73 -5.88
N SER A 617 28.88 22.55 -6.74
CA SER A 617 28.15 23.67 -7.32
C SER A 617 26.76 23.26 -7.78
N ILE A 618 25.90 24.26 -7.93
CA ILE A 618 24.65 24.14 -8.67
C ILE A 618 24.68 25.05 -9.89
N GLU A 619 24.07 24.60 -10.98
CA GLU A 619 23.80 25.41 -12.15
C GLU A 619 22.29 25.47 -12.36
N VAL A 620 21.76 26.69 -12.46
CA VAL A 620 20.39 26.92 -12.93
C VAL A 620 20.46 27.33 -14.39
N LEU A 621 19.82 26.55 -15.26
CA LEU A 621 19.82 26.73 -16.70
C LEU A 621 18.43 27.08 -17.18
N GLY A 622 18.23 28.29 -17.71
CA GLY A 622 16.96 28.70 -18.29
C GLY A 622 17.03 28.90 -19.79
N ARG A 623 15.88 28.81 -20.45
CA ARG A 623 15.71 29.15 -21.87
C ARG A 623 15.19 30.59 -22.02
N GLY A 624 15.58 31.25 -23.10
CA GLY A 624 15.14 32.62 -23.41
C GLY A 624 16.10 33.70 -22.87
N PRO A 625 15.66 34.97 -22.80
CA PRO A 625 16.51 36.07 -22.40
C PRO A 625 17.03 35.91 -20.96
N ALA A 626 18.27 36.31 -20.73
CA ALA A 626 18.90 36.26 -19.41
C ALA A 626 18.22 37.26 -18.46
N PRO A 627 17.75 36.84 -17.27
CA PRO A 627 17.28 37.78 -16.25
C PRO A 627 18.46 38.50 -15.60
N ASP A 628 18.23 39.68 -15.02
CA ASP A 628 19.23 40.41 -14.22
C ASP A 628 19.75 39.61 -13.00
N GLY A 629 19.00 38.60 -12.58
CA GLY A 629 19.32 37.68 -11.50
C GLY A 629 18.18 36.70 -11.30
N PHE A 630 18.46 35.39 -11.30
CA PHE A 630 17.43 34.37 -11.07
C PHE A 630 17.22 34.10 -9.58
N PHE A 631 18.30 33.92 -8.82
CA PHE A 631 18.26 33.66 -7.38
C PHE A 631 19.36 34.43 -6.65
N GLU A 632 19.10 34.75 -5.37
CA GLU A 632 20.05 35.47 -4.52
C GLU A 632 20.73 34.59 -3.48
N GLY A 633 20.13 33.44 -3.19
CA GLY A 633 20.64 32.51 -2.19
C GLY A 633 20.29 31.08 -2.55
N ALA A 634 21.26 30.21 -2.34
CA ALA A 634 21.09 28.78 -2.32
C ALA A 634 21.79 28.23 -1.08
N ALA A 635 21.20 27.23 -0.44
CA ALA A 635 21.77 26.56 0.71
C ALA A 635 21.54 25.06 0.62
N VAL A 636 22.55 24.27 1.00
CA VAL A 636 22.36 22.86 1.33
C VAL A 636 21.99 22.79 2.80
N VAL A 637 20.86 22.16 3.09
CA VAL A 637 20.35 22.04 4.45
C VAL A 637 20.14 20.56 4.76
N PRO A 638 20.82 20.00 5.77
CA PRO A 638 20.63 18.60 6.15
C PRO A 638 19.27 18.40 6.84
N GLY A 639 18.77 17.18 6.83
CA GLY A 639 17.65 16.77 7.68
C GLY A 639 18.06 16.69 9.15
N LYS A 640 17.12 16.87 10.08
CA LYS A 640 17.40 16.92 11.53
C LYS A 640 18.05 15.69 12.17
N HIS A 641 17.97 14.52 11.54
CA HIS A 641 18.58 13.29 12.04
C HIS A 641 19.64 12.74 11.09
N ALA A 642 20.14 13.56 10.19
CA ALA A 642 21.11 13.14 9.19
C ALA A 642 22.54 12.91 9.75
N GLU A 643 22.76 13.10 11.06
CA GLU A 643 24.03 12.81 11.74
C GLU A 643 23.75 12.28 13.17
N ARG A 644 23.86 10.97 13.32
CA ARG A 644 24.27 10.30 14.56
C ARG A 644 25.16 9.14 14.18
N ASP A 645 26.33 9.44 13.64
CA ASP A 645 27.55 8.64 13.76
C ASP A 645 28.76 9.54 13.56
#